data_AF-A0AA40D5U0-F1
#
_entry.id   AF-A0AA40D5U0-F1
#
_cell.length_a   1.000
_cell.length_b   1.000
_cell.length_c   1.000
_cell.angle_alpha   90.00
_cell.angle_beta   90.00
_cell.angle_gamma   90.00
#
_symmetry.space_group_name_H-M   'P 1'
#
loop_
_entity.id
_entity.type
_entity.pdbx_description
1 polymer ?
#
loop_
_entity_poly.entity_id
_entity_poly.type
_entity_poly.pdbx_seq_one_letter_code
_entity_poly.pdbx_strand_id
1 'polypeptide(L)'
;MYGSGPQTGVSTPRSQAHLRPLILSHGSLEHTFLIPTALHFNASQLKDTFLSTLPEPTEDRAQDDEPSSECELVARYLGFIAREVEEGDDPGSFEEVLKLVLNEFERAFLQGNEVHAIAARLPGIEAKKLTVVSAYYGARAAVDRPIKHHDSALFREAADGNAHIYPVFGGQGNIEEYFEELREVYTTYPAFVEDFVNAAAAHLQTLSRDERVSKQYAKGLDVLRWLNNKESQPDTDYLVSAPVSLPLIGLTQLAHYVVTCRVLGSHPGHLRSYFSGTTGHSQGVVTAAAIAASKSWETFDKASRDALTVLFWIGSRSQQAYPRTSLAPNVLQDSIDNGEGTPTPMLSIRDLPRKAVEEHIATTNEHLPKDQHIAISLVNSARNFVVTGPPISLYGLNLRLRKVKAPTGLDQNRIPFTERKVRFVNRFLPITAPFHSPYLAEATKFLDEDLKDIVIPSTDLGIAMFDTNTGKDIREDKAANIVPTLVRMITQDPVNWEQATVFPNATHVLDFGPGGISGLGVLTNRNKEGTGVRVILAGTMDATNTEVGYKPELFDRDSEHAVKYAVDWVKEHGPKLVKTSTGQTFVDTKMSRLIGLPPVMVAGMTPCTVPWDFVAATMNAGYHIELAGGGYFIDPMMTAAIRNIEGAIPAGRGININLIYVNPRAMSWQIPMIGRLRAEGVPIEGLTIGAGVPSIEVANEYIQTLGLKHIGFKPGSMDAIQQVINIAKANPTFPVLLQWTGGRGGGHHSFEDFHQPILQMYGRIRKCDNIILVAGSGFGAAEDTYPYLTGVWANKFGFPAMPFDGCLFGSRMMVAKEAHTSPAAKQAICDAPGVDDSEWENTYKRPTGGVITVRSEMGEPIHKLATRGIMFWAEMDQKIFTLDKAKRLVELKKNRDYIIKKLNDDFQKPWFGRNSAGESVDLEDMTYGEVVRRLVELQYVKHQSRWIDISLRNFTGDFIRVP
;
A
#
# COMPACT_ATOMS: atom_id res chain seq x y z
N MET A 1 -1.58 -22.05 -48.23
CA MET A 1 -1.02 -21.60 -49.52
C MET A 1 -1.13 -20.09 -49.60
N TYR A 2 -0.11 -19.34 -49.16
CA TYR A 2 0.07 -17.92 -49.48
C TYR A 2 1.57 -17.60 -49.33
N GLY A 3 2.11 -16.88 -50.31
CA GLY A 3 3.55 -16.73 -50.55
C GLY A 3 4.26 -15.76 -49.59
N SER A 4 5.47 -16.16 -49.20
CA SER A 4 6.44 -15.36 -48.46
C SER A 4 7.24 -14.46 -49.39
N GLY A 5 7.20 -13.14 -49.18
CA GLY A 5 8.11 -12.17 -49.79
C GLY A 5 8.43 -11.04 -48.81
N PRO A 6 9.71 -10.65 -48.63
CA PRO A 6 10.10 -9.50 -47.83
C PRO A 6 10.03 -8.22 -48.66
N GLN A 7 9.27 -7.21 -48.22
CA GLN A 7 9.29 -5.86 -48.78
C GLN A 7 9.64 -4.82 -47.69
N THR A 8 10.90 -4.79 -47.28
CA THR A 8 11.55 -3.54 -46.89
C THR A 8 12.40 -3.13 -48.10
N GLY A 9 12.01 -2.05 -48.78
CA GLY A 9 12.71 -1.53 -49.95
C GLY A 9 14.13 -1.09 -49.60
N VAL A 10 15.07 -2.04 -49.64
CA VAL A 10 16.51 -1.77 -49.62
C VAL A 10 16.98 -1.80 -51.06
N SER A 11 17.03 -0.62 -51.68
CA SER A 11 17.89 -0.45 -52.85
C SER A 11 19.32 -0.42 -52.34
N THR A 12 20.06 -1.52 -52.48
CA THR A 12 21.51 -1.55 -52.22
C THR A 12 22.23 -0.93 -53.42
N PRO A 13 22.95 0.20 -53.28
CA PRO A 13 23.95 0.57 -54.25
C PRO A 13 25.18 -0.32 -54.01
N ARG A 14 25.54 -1.13 -55.00
CA ARG A 14 26.89 -1.70 -55.09
C ARG A 14 27.89 -0.56 -55.32
N SER A 15 28.51 -0.07 -54.25
CA SER A 15 29.86 0.50 -54.31
C SER A 15 30.64 0.00 -53.10
N GLN A 16 31.90 -0.40 -53.32
CA GLN A 16 32.82 -0.78 -52.25
C GLN A 16 33.14 0.46 -51.41
N ALA A 17 32.27 0.82 -50.49
CA ALA A 17 32.57 1.85 -49.50
C ALA A 17 33.56 1.25 -48.50
N HIS A 18 34.82 1.68 -48.55
CA HIS A 18 35.79 1.37 -47.49
C HIS A 18 35.26 1.98 -46.18
N LEU A 19 34.95 1.14 -45.20
CA LEU A 19 34.53 1.55 -43.86
C LEU A 19 35.76 1.80 -42.98
N ARG A 20 35.70 2.84 -42.17
CA ARG A 20 36.74 3.20 -41.19
C ARG A 20 36.13 3.25 -39.79
N PRO A 21 36.79 2.66 -38.77
CA PRO A 21 36.29 2.71 -37.41
C PRO A 21 36.41 4.13 -36.84
N LEU A 22 35.36 4.61 -36.20
CA LEU A 22 35.32 5.84 -35.40
C LEU A 22 34.94 5.45 -33.97
N ILE A 23 35.88 5.63 -33.04
CA ILE A 23 35.69 5.27 -31.62
C ILE A 23 35.20 6.50 -30.86
N LEU A 24 34.04 6.39 -30.22
CA LEU A 24 33.49 7.37 -29.29
C LEU A 24 33.74 6.86 -27.87
N SER A 25 34.56 7.57 -27.10
CA SER A 25 35.00 7.11 -25.77
C SER A 25 34.85 8.21 -24.71
N HIS A 26 34.35 7.86 -23.53
CA HIS A 26 34.30 8.72 -22.35
C HIS A 26 34.65 7.92 -21.09
N GLY A 27 35.83 8.16 -20.52
CA GLY A 27 36.36 7.33 -19.41
C GLY A 27 36.49 5.87 -19.82
N SER A 28 35.71 4.98 -19.16
CA SER A 28 35.65 3.54 -19.47
C SER A 28 34.49 3.14 -20.39
N LEU A 29 33.70 4.09 -20.88
CA LEU A 29 32.67 3.86 -21.90
C LEU A 29 33.28 4.00 -23.29
N GLU A 30 33.00 3.05 -24.17
CA GLU A 30 33.47 3.07 -25.56
C GLU A 30 32.40 2.49 -26.49
N HIS A 31 32.14 3.16 -27.61
CA HIS A 31 31.33 2.63 -28.72
C HIS A 31 32.07 2.84 -30.04
N THR A 32 32.11 1.82 -30.89
CA THR A 32 32.78 1.88 -32.19
C THR A 32 31.77 1.95 -33.33
N PHE A 33 31.81 3.04 -34.10
CA PHE A 33 31.05 3.19 -35.34
C PHE A 33 31.86 2.74 -36.55
N LEU A 34 31.20 2.19 -37.57
CA LEU A 34 31.79 1.91 -38.88
C LEU A 34 31.31 2.97 -39.89
N ILE A 35 32.14 3.97 -40.14
CA ILE A 35 31.79 5.13 -40.96
C ILE A 35 32.38 4.98 -42.38
N PRO A 36 31.61 5.23 -43.47
CA PRO A 36 32.16 5.30 -44.82
C PRO A 36 33.31 6.32 -44.92
N THR A 37 34.39 5.97 -45.63
CA THR A 37 35.58 6.82 -45.73
C THR A 37 35.27 8.26 -46.18
N ALA A 38 34.27 8.44 -47.04
CA ALA A 38 33.83 9.76 -47.52
C ALA A 38 33.24 10.65 -46.42
N LEU A 39 32.64 10.07 -45.37
CA LEU A 39 32.00 10.78 -44.26
C LEU A 39 32.88 10.83 -43.00
N HIS A 40 34.02 10.13 -42.99
CA HIS A 40 34.86 9.98 -41.81
C HIS A 40 35.44 11.32 -41.33
N PHE A 41 35.75 12.26 -42.23
CA PHE A 41 36.25 13.58 -41.84
C PHE A 41 35.20 14.34 -41.02
N ASN A 42 33.99 14.48 -41.56
CA ASN A 42 32.87 15.14 -40.89
C ASN A 42 32.53 14.46 -39.55
N ALA A 43 32.50 13.12 -39.53
CA ALA A 43 32.22 12.37 -38.31
C ALA A 43 33.32 12.54 -37.24
N SER A 44 34.60 12.64 -37.64
CA SER A 44 35.70 12.92 -36.71
C SER A 44 35.61 14.33 -36.14
N GLN A 45 35.28 15.34 -36.96
CA GLN A 45 35.06 16.70 -36.51
C GLN A 45 33.93 16.77 -35.46
N LEU A 46 32.77 16.17 -35.75
CA LEU A 46 31.65 16.10 -34.82
C LEU A 46 32.02 15.40 -33.51
N LYS A 47 32.78 14.30 -33.60
CA LYS A 47 33.24 13.56 -32.42
C LYS A 47 34.14 14.42 -31.54
N ASP A 48 35.15 15.06 -32.10
CA ASP A 48 36.11 15.85 -31.32
C ASP A 48 35.43 17.06 -30.66
N THR A 49 34.52 17.74 -31.36
CA THR A 49 33.72 18.83 -30.78
C THR A 49 32.80 18.30 -29.67
N PHE A 50 32.06 17.21 -29.91
CA PHE A 50 31.20 16.61 -28.89
C PHE A 50 31.96 16.23 -27.63
N LEU A 51 33.10 15.56 -27.74
CA LEU A 51 33.91 15.15 -26.59
C LEU A 51 34.38 16.36 -25.76
N SER A 52 34.61 17.52 -26.39
CA SER A 52 34.93 18.75 -25.67
C SER A 52 33.76 19.35 -24.87
N THR A 53 32.53 18.94 -25.17
CA THR A 53 31.32 19.36 -24.43
C THR A 53 31.06 18.50 -23.19
N LEU A 54 31.67 17.32 -23.09
CA LEU A 54 31.51 16.43 -21.96
C LEU A 54 32.39 16.88 -20.79
N PRO A 55 31.95 16.70 -19.53
CA PRO A 55 32.80 16.96 -18.37
C PRO A 55 33.95 15.96 -18.28
N GLU A 56 34.91 16.20 -17.38
CA GLU A 56 35.98 15.23 -17.11
C GLU A 56 35.42 13.91 -16.52
N PRO A 57 35.89 12.73 -16.96
CA PRO A 57 35.38 11.45 -16.46
C PRO A 57 35.59 11.25 -14.96
N THR A 58 34.57 10.75 -14.25
CA THR A 58 34.66 10.36 -12.84
C THR A 58 34.61 8.83 -12.66
N GLU A 59 35.20 8.32 -11.57
CA GLU A 59 35.23 6.86 -11.31
C GLU A 59 33.83 6.26 -11.19
N ASP A 60 32.90 6.96 -10.54
CA ASP A 60 31.54 6.49 -10.27
C ASP A 60 30.50 6.95 -11.33
N ARG A 61 30.93 7.77 -12.32
CA ARG A 61 30.04 8.37 -13.33
C ARG A 61 28.85 9.11 -12.74
N ALA A 62 29.10 9.76 -11.60
CA ALA A 62 28.08 10.30 -10.70
C ALA A 62 27.64 11.74 -11.04
N GLN A 63 28.35 12.43 -11.94
CA GLN A 63 27.94 13.77 -12.36
C GLN A 63 26.66 13.70 -13.21
N ASP A 64 25.76 14.67 -13.04
CA ASP A 64 24.48 14.72 -13.76
C ASP A 64 24.67 14.85 -15.29
N ASP A 65 25.72 15.57 -15.70
CA ASP A 65 26.04 15.82 -17.10
C ASP A 65 27.01 14.79 -17.69
N GLU A 66 27.41 13.77 -16.91
CA GLU A 66 28.29 12.70 -17.35
C GLU A 66 27.49 11.46 -17.79
N PRO A 67 27.77 10.85 -18.95
CA PRO A 67 27.07 9.64 -19.39
C PRO A 67 27.39 8.44 -18.48
N SER A 68 26.34 7.74 -18.03
CA SER A 68 26.46 6.58 -17.14
C SER A 68 26.53 5.24 -17.89
N SER A 69 26.14 5.20 -19.17
CA SER A 69 26.15 4.00 -20.02
C SER A 69 26.59 4.28 -21.45
N GLU A 70 27.00 3.24 -22.17
CA GLU A 70 27.34 3.31 -23.60
C GLU A 70 26.17 3.82 -24.45
N CYS A 71 24.96 3.33 -24.16
CA CYS A 71 23.72 3.77 -24.81
C CYS A 71 23.48 5.27 -24.59
N GLU A 72 23.70 5.77 -23.37
CA GLU A 72 23.55 7.20 -23.07
C GLU A 72 24.62 8.04 -23.78
N LEU A 73 25.87 7.58 -23.82
CA LEU A 73 26.96 8.26 -24.54
C LEU A 73 26.61 8.42 -26.03
N VAL A 74 26.14 7.34 -26.67
CA VAL A 74 25.72 7.39 -28.08
C VAL A 74 24.48 8.26 -28.25
N ALA A 75 23.51 8.21 -27.34
CA ALA A 75 22.33 9.07 -27.41
C ALA A 75 22.69 10.56 -27.28
N ARG A 76 23.58 10.94 -26.36
CA ARG A 76 24.06 12.33 -26.24
C ARG A 76 24.79 12.77 -27.50
N TYR A 77 25.61 11.91 -28.11
CA TYR A 77 26.27 12.20 -29.38
C TYR A 77 25.26 12.36 -30.53
N LEU A 78 24.26 11.48 -30.57
CA LEU A 78 23.16 11.53 -31.53
C LEU A 78 22.40 12.86 -31.44
N GLY A 79 22.05 13.31 -30.23
CA GLY A 79 21.39 14.60 -29.99
C GLY A 79 22.30 15.81 -30.26
N PHE A 80 23.61 15.68 -30.05
CA PHE A 80 24.57 16.72 -30.45
C PHE A 80 24.60 16.91 -31.97
N ILE A 81 24.72 15.82 -32.75
CA ILE A 81 24.73 15.91 -34.21
C ILE A 81 23.39 16.46 -34.73
N ALA A 82 22.26 16.08 -34.13
CA ALA A 82 20.95 16.60 -34.50
C ALA A 82 20.90 18.14 -34.42
N ARG A 83 21.44 18.73 -33.36
CA ARG A 83 21.53 20.19 -33.21
C ARG A 83 22.44 20.83 -34.26
N GLU A 84 23.58 20.22 -34.57
CA GLU A 84 24.48 20.72 -35.63
C GLU A 84 23.85 20.64 -37.03
N VAL A 85 22.95 19.68 -37.28
CA VAL A 85 22.18 19.60 -38.53
C VAL A 85 21.10 20.68 -38.59
N GLU A 86 20.42 20.98 -37.48
CA GLU A 86 19.33 21.97 -37.46
C GLU A 86 19.83 23.43 -37.38
N GLU A 87 20.88 23.68 -36.60
CA GLU A 87 21.34 25.03 -36.24
C GLU A 87 22.71 25.41 -36.86
N GLY A 88 23.42 24.47 -37.48
CA GLY A 88 24.79 24.68 -37.98
C GLY A 88 24.90 25.43 -39.31
N ASP A 89 26.12 25.91 -39.60
CA ASP A 89 26.43 26.71 -40.80
C ASP A 89 26.39 25.90 -42.12
N ASP A 90 26.49 24.56 -42.08
CA ASP A 90 26.42 23.66 -43.24
C ASP A 90 25.61 22.36 -42.96
N PRO A 91 24.26 22.46 -42.87
CA PRO A 91 23.36 21.36 -42.48
C PRO A 91 23.52 20.08 -43.29
N GLY A 92 23.73 20.22 -44.61
CA GLY A 92 23.82 19.09 -45.54
C GLY A 92 25.08 18.23 -45.36
N SER A 93 26.11 18.76 -44.70
CA SER A 93 27.38 18.06 -44.49
C SER A 93 27.33 17.01 -43.38
N PHE A 94 26.41 17.15 -42.41
CA PHE A 94 26.30 16.29 -41.22
C PHE A 94 25.08 15.36 -41.25
N GLU A 95 24.11 15.62 -42.11
CA GLU A 95 22.87 14.83 -42.23
C GLU A 95 23.13 13.33 -42.49
N GLU A 96 24.06 13.01 -43.40
CA GLU A 96 24.41 11.62 -43.71
C GLU A 96 25.14 10.93 -42.55
N VAL A 97 25.90 11.67 -41.73
CA VAL A 97 26.49 11.15 -40.49
C VAL A 97 25.40 10.85 -39.48
N LEU A 98 24.43 11.77 -39.31
CA LEU A 98 23.30 11.59 -38.40
C LEU A 98 22.46 10.35 -38.75
N LYS A 99 22.14 10.15 -40.04
CA LYS A 99 21.43 8.95 -40.51
C LYS A 99 22.17 7.67 -40.15
N LEU A 100 23.50 7.65 -40.29
CA LEU A 100 24.33 6.48 -39.93
C LEU A 100 24.33 6.22 -38.42
N VAL A 101 24.56 7.25 -37.60
CA VAL A 101 24.56 7.13 -36.13
C VAL A 101 23.19 6.72 -35.61
N LEU A 102 22.10 7.28 -36.16
CA LEU A 102 20.73 6.89 -35.84
C LEU A 102 20.46 5.42 -36.18
N ASN A 103 20.86 4.96 -37.37
CA ASN A 103 20.69 3.56 -37.76
C ASN A 103 21.49 2.62 -36.85
N GLU A 104 22.71 3.01 -36.46
CA GLU A 104 23.50 2.25 -35.50
C GLU A 104 22.80 2.20 -34.14
N PHE A 105 22.29 3.33 -33.66
CA PHE A 105 21.60 3.39 -32.37
C PHE A 105 20.37 2.49 -32.34
N GLU A 106 19.54 2.54 -33.38
CA GLU A 106 18.36 1.68 -33.51
C GLU A 106 18.72 0.19 -33.59
N ARG A 107 19.82 -0.14 -34.28
CA ARG A 107 20.28 -1.52 -34.45
C ARG A 107 20.89 -2.08 -33.17
N ALA A 108 21.81 -1.34 -32.56
CA ALA A 108 22.60 -1.80 -31.43
C ALA A 108 21.80 -1.78 -30.12
N PHE A 109 21.06 -0.69 -29.86
CA PHE A 109 20.42 -0.45 -28.58
C PHE A 109 18.90 -0.66 -28.61
N LEU A 110 18.17 -0.15 -29.62
CA LEU A 110 16.70 -0.31 -29.63
C LEU A 110 16.26 -1.73 -30.00
N GLN A 111 16.95 -2.37 -30.95
CA GLN A 111 16.65 -3.73 -31.42
C GLN A 111 15.17 -3.94 -31.80
N GLY A 112 14.56 -2.89 -32.36
CA GLY A 112 13.14 -2.90 -32.74
C GLY A 112 12.16 -2.62 -31.60
N ASN A 113 12.61 -2.33 -30.38
CA ASN A 113 11.79 -1.81 -29.29
C ASN A 113 11.68 -0.26 -29.36
N GLU A 114 11.04 0.36 -28.38
CA GLU A 114 10.82 1.80 -28.27
C GLU A 114 11.80 2.45 -27.27
N VAL A 115 12.20 3.71 -27.50
CA VAL A 115 13.29 4.36 -26.75
C VAL A 115 12.99 4.51 -25.26
N HIS A 116 11.74 4.69 -24.84
CA HIS A 116 11.36 4.75 -23.43
C HIS A 116 11.62 3.41 -22.74
N ALA A 117 11.30 2.29 -23.41
CA ALA A 117 11.55 0.95 -22.86
C ALA A 117 13.05 0.69 -22.63
N ILE A 118 13.91 1.19 -23.52
CA ILE A 118 15.37 1.11 -23.37
C ILE A 118 15.86 2.06 -22.28
N ALA A 119 15.45 3.33 -22.32
CA ALA A 119 15.85 4.34 -21.36
C ALA A 119 15.45 3.96 -19.91
N ALA A 120 14.31 3.30 -19.72
CA ALA A 120 13.88 2.80 -18.42
C ALA A 120 14.88 1.83 -17.77
N ARG A 121 15.56 1.02 -18.59
CA ARG A 121 16.53 0.00 -18.17
C ARG A 121 17.95 0.56 -17.96
N LEU A 122 18.20 1.81 -18.39
CA LEU A 122 19.49 2.44 -18.22
C LEU A 122 19.72 2.84 -16.74
N PRO A 123 20.97 2.77 -16.25
CA PRO A 123 21.32 3.30 -14.95
C PRO A 123 21.24 4.84 -14.94
N GLY A 124 21.09 5.42 -13.76
CA GLY A 124 21.11 6.87 -13.56
C GLY A 124 19.77 7.46 -13.16
N ILE A 125 19.78 8.78 -12.93
CA ILE A 125 18.60 9.57 -12.55
C ILE A 125 17.64 9.75 -13.72
N GLU A 126 16.38 10.08 -13.42
CA GLU A 126 15.32 10.29 -14.43
C GLU A 126 15.72 11.29 -15.52
N ALA A 127 16.39 12.39 -15.16
CA ALA A 127 16.88 13.40 -16.11
C ALA A 127 17.78 12.80 -17.21
N LYS A 128 18.67 11.86 -16.88
CA LYS A 128 19.53 11.17 -17.88
C LYS A 128 18.70 10.31 -18.83
N LYS A 129 17.67 9.64 -18.31
CA LYS A 129 16.75 8.81 -19.12
C LYS A 129 15.96 9.68 -20.09
N LEU A 130 15.47 10.84 -19.64
CA LEU A 130 14.79 11.82 -20.50
C LEU A 130 15.72 12.38 -21.58
N THR A 131 16.99 12.64 -21.27
CA THR A 131 17.99 13.05 -22.27
C THR A 131 18.14 12.02 -23.40
N VAL A 132 18.15 10.73 -23.10
CA VAL A 132 18.22 9.67 -24.11
C VAL A 132 16.98 9.69 -25.02
N VAL A 133 15.80 9.84 -24.43
CA VAL A 133 14.52 9.94 -25.16
C VAL A 133 14.50 11.17 -26.06
N SER A 134 14.84 12.34 -25.50
CA SER A 134 14.88 13.62 -26.22
C SER A 134 15.85 13.58 -27.39
N ALA A 135 17.07 13.08 -27.17
CA ALA A 135 18.09 13.01 -28.21
C ALA A 135 17.69 12.08 -29.36
N TYR A 136 17.05 10.95 -29.09
CA TYR A 136 16.54 10.05 -30.13
C TYR A 136 15.47 10.72 -30.98
N TYR A 137 14.48 11.37 -30.35
CA TYR A 137 13.40 12.02 -31.09
C TYR A 137 13.86 13.27 -31.83
N GLY A 138 14.76 14.06 -31.25
CA GLY A 138 15.40 15.19 -31.94
C GLY A 138 16.17 14.74 -33.18
N ALA A 139 16.98 13.69 -33.07
CA ALA A 139 17.72 13.16 -34.22
C ALA A 139 16.82 12.60 -35.31
N ARG A 140 15.67 12.01 -34.97
CA ARG A 140 14.70 11.56 -35.97
C ARG A 140 14.00 12.70 -36.69
N ALA A 141 13.73 13.80 -35.98
CA ALA A 141 13.16 15.00 -36.57
C ALA A 141 14.16 15.66 -37.52
N ALA A 142 15.42 15.84 -37.10
CA ALA A 142 16.47 16.47 -37.88
C ALA A 142 16.82 15.78 -39.22
N VAL A 143 16.44 14.50 -39.42
CA VAL A 143 16.61 13.77 -40.69
C VAL A 143 15.29 13.44 -41.38
N ASP A 144 14.21 14.12 -41.03
CA ASP A 144 12.86 13.93 -41.59
C ASP A 144 12.39 12.47 -41.59
N ARG A 145 12.65 11.74 -40.49
CA ARG A 145 12.28 10.32 -40.36
C ARG A 145 11.08 10.14 -39.42
N PRO A 146 9.83 10.30 -39.92
CA PRO A 146 8.63 10.27 -39.09
C PRO A 146 8.40 8.91 -38.42
N ILE A 147 7.75 8.93 -37.26
CA ILE A 147 7.35 7.70 -36.57
C ILE A 147 6.30 6.97 -37.41
N LYS A 148 6.59 5.71 -37.73
CA LYS A 148 5.61 4.83 -38.38
C LYS A 148 4.67 4.25 -37.33
N HIS A 149 3.42 4.08 -37.71
CA HIS A 149 2.41 3.43 -36.87
C HIS A 149 2.91 2.08 -36.35
N HIS A 150 2.79 1.86 -35.05
CA HIS A 150 3.03 0.59 -34.41
C HIS A 150 2.24 0.50 -33.09
N ASP A 151 1.84 -0.72 -32.74
CA ASP A 151 1.23 -1.00 -31.45
C ASP A 151 2.30 -1.44 -30.44
N SER A 152 2.17 -0.96 -29.20
CA SER A 152 2.91 -1.52 -28.07
C SER A 152 2.31 -2.86 -27.65
N ALA A 153 3.00 -3.58 -26.78
CA ALA A 153 2.47 -4.83 -26.24
C ALA A 153 1.13 -4.62 -25.52
N LEU A 154 0.99 -3.54 -24.75
CA LEU A 154 -0.25 -3.22 -24.03
C LEU A 154 -1.43 -2.99 -24.99
N PHE A 155 -1.23 -2.23 -26.07
CA PHE A 155 -2.31 -1.95 -27.02
C PHE A 155 -2.66 -3.16 -27.89
N ARG A 156 -1.70 -4.06 -28.15
CA ARG A 156 -2.01 -5.37 -28.77
C ARG A 156 -2.89 -6.24 -27.86
N GLU A 157 -2.56 -6.34 -26.58
CA GLU A 157 -3.40 -7.06 -25.60
C GLU A 157 -4.81 -6.45 -25.51
N ALA A 158 -4.94 -5.13 -25.67
CA ALA A 158 -6.25 -4.48 -25.73
C ALA A 158 -7.02 -4.80 -27.02
N ALA A 159 -6.33 -4.80 -28.17
CA ALA A 159 -6.91 -5.21 -29.45
C ALA A 159 -7.42 -6.67 -29.42
N ASP A 160 -6.69 -7.55 -28.75
CA ASP A 160 -7.01 -8.97 -28.59
C ASP A 160 -8.07 -9.24 -27.51
N GLY A 161 -8.50 -8.21 -26.76
CA GLY A 161 -9.50 -8.31 -25.70
C GLY A 161 -9.00 -8.86 -24.37
N ASN A 162 -7.68 -9.00 -24.20
CA ASN A 162 -7.04 -9.43 -22.96
C ASN A 162 -6.90 -8.28 -21.95
N ALA A 163 -6.69 -7.05 -22.45
CA ALA A 163 -6.56 -5.85 -21.63
C ALA A 163 -7.73 -4.87 -21.86
N HIS A 164 -8.34 -4.43 -20.76
CA HIS A 164 -9.34 -3.36 -20.75
C HIS A 164 -8.72 -2.11 -20.11
N ILE A 165 -8.51 -1.09 -20.94
CA ILE A 165 -7.74 0.12 -20.60
C ILE A 165 -8.68 1.31 -20.37
N TYR A 166 -8.46 2.04 -19.28
CA TYR A 166 -9.21 3.24 -18.91
C TYR A 166 -8.27 4.43 -18.66
N PRO A 167 -8.20 5.43 -19.55
CA PRO A 167 -7.54 6.69 -19.24
C PRO A 167 -8.30 7.47 -18.15
N VAL A 168 -7.54 8.07 -17.24
CA VAL A 168 -8.02 9.01 -16.23
C VAL A 168 -7.17 10.27 -16.25
N PHE A 169 -7.81 11.39 -15.92
CA PHE A 169 -7.18 12.71 -15.94
C PHE A 169 -7.28 13.34 -14.55
N GLY A 170 -6.12 13.71 -14.00
CA GLY A 170 -6.01 14.41 -12.72
C GLY A 170 -6.61 15.82 -12.70
N GLY A 171 -6.51 16.48 -11.56
CA GLY A 171 -6.86 17.89 -11.40
C GLY A 171 -5.88 18.60 -10.49
N GLN A 172 -6.25 19.76 -9.98
CA GLN A 172 -5.49 20.39 -8.91
C GLN A 172 -5.47 19.48 -7.67
N GLY A 173 -4.34 19.43 -6.98
CA GLY A 173 -4.12 18.54 -5.85
C GLY A 173 -2.99 19.07 -4.97
N ASN A 174 -2.14 18.17 -4.43
CA ASN A 174 -1.00 18.55 -3.59
C ASN A 174 0.22 19.08 -4.36
N ILE A 175 0.15 19.18 -5.69
CA ILE A 175 1.30 19.57 -6.53
C ILE A 175 1.20 21.05 -6.88
N GLU A 176 2.20 21.81 -6.44
CA GLU A 176 2.38 23.23 -6.79
C GLU A 176 3.24 23.39 -8.06
N GLU A 177 4.09 22.40 -8.35
CA GLU A 177 5.09 22.40 -9.42
C GLU A 177 4.56 21.82 -10.76
N TYR A 178 3.25 21.86 -10.99
CA TYR A 178 2.62 21.26 -12.18
C TYR A 178 3.16 21.83 -13.51
N PHE A 179 3.70 23.06 -13.48
CA PHE A 179 4.27 23.72 -14.66
C PHE A 179 5.63 23.13 -15.07
N GLU A 180 6.40 22.56 -14.12
CA GLU A 180 7.65 21.88 -14.46
C GLU A 180 7.38 20.61 -15.28
N GLU A 181 6.24 19.94 -15.07
CA GLU A 181 5.83 18.79 -15.90
C GLU A 181 5.47 19.21 -17.33
N LEU A 182 4.84 20.38 -17.52
CA LEU A 182 4.62 20.94 -18.85
C LEU A 182 5.97 21.28 -19.53
N ARG A 183 6.90 21.84 -18.77
CA ARG A 183 8.26 22.14 -19.24
C ARG A 183 9.00 20.87 -19.64
N GLU A 184 8.95 19.82 -18.82
CA GLU A 184 9.55 18.52 -19.12
C GLU A 184 9.02 17.94 -20.44
N VAL A 185 7.69 17.95 -20.63
CA VAL A 185 7.08 17.48 -21.88
C VAL A 185 7.53 18.31 -23.08
N TYR A 186 7.54 19.64 -22.94
CA TYR A 186 7.95 20.55 -24.01
C TYR A 186 9.44 20.39 -24.37
N THR A 187 10.32 20.24 -23.38
CA THR A 187 11.77 20.07 -23.58
C THR A 187 12.13 18.67 -24.07
N THR A 188 11.42 17.63 -23.61
CA THR A 188 11.74 16.24 -23.97
C THR A 188 11.22 15.87 -25.36
N TYR A 189 10.06 16.42 -25.76
CA TYR A 189 9.38 16.04 -27.00
C TYR A 189 9.09 17.22 -27.94
N PRO A 190 10.04 18.13 -28.22
CA PRO A 190 9.77 19.34 -29.01
C PRO A 190 9.14 19.00 -30.37
N ALA A 191 9.71 18.02 -31.09
CA ALA A 191 9.20 17.52 -32.36
C ALA A 191 7.75 16.99 -32.33
N PHE A 192 7.23 16.65 -31.14
CA PHE A 192 5.87 16.13 -30.97
C PHE A 192 4.89 17.10 -30.34
N VAL A 193 5.33 18.13 -29.62
CA VAL A 193 4.38 18.99 -28.90
C VAL A 193 4.53 20.47 -29.20
N GLU A 194 5.60 20.91 -29.85
CA GLU A 194 5.84 22.34 -30.07
C GLU A 194 4.70 23.02 -30.83
N ASP A 195 4.25 22.45 -31.95
CA ASP A 195 3.15 22.97 -32.75
C ASP A 195 1.84 23.09 -31.94
N PHE A 196 1.52 22.04 -31.19
CA PHE A 196 0.33 21.97 -30.35
C PHE A 196 0.38 22.96 -29.18
N VAL A 197 1.50 22.99 -28.45
CA VAL A 197 1.70 23.86 -27.29
C VAL A 197 1.75 25.33 -27.72
N ASN A 198 2.39 25.65 -28.84
CA ASN A 198 2.43 27.00 -29.39
C ASN A 198 1.02 27.50 -29.74
N ALA A 199 0.21 26.67 -30.42
CA ALA A 199 -1.17 27.01 -30.76
C ALA A 199 -2.04 27.18 -29.51
N ALA A 200 -1.91 26.29 -28.53
CA ALA A 200 -2.64 26.37 -27.26
C ALA A 200 -2.24 27.59 -26.42
N ALA A 201 -0.95 27.90 -26.34
CA ALA A 201 -0.42 29.06 -25.63
C ALA A 201 -0.91 30.38 -26.26
N ALA A 202 -0.88 30.50 -27.59
CA ALA A 202 -1.40 31.67 -28.30
C ALA A 202 -2.92 31.85 -28.08
N HIS A 203 -3.67 30.74 -28.06
CA HIS A 203 -5.10 30.75 -27.74
C HIS A 203 -5.36 31.25 -26.32
N LEU A 204 -4.67 30.70 -25.31
CA LEU A 204 -4.79 31.12 -23.92
C LEU A 204 -4.36 32.59 -23.70
N GLN A 205 -3.30 33.02 -24.36
CA GLN A 205 -2.86 34.41 -24.32
C GLN A 205 -3.93 35.35 -24.89
N THR A 206 -4.63 34.95 -25.95
CA THR A 206 -5.75 35.70 -26.51
C THR A 206 -6.91 35.79 -25.53
N LEU A 207 -7.30 34.67 -24.91
CA LEU A 207 -8.34 34.63 -23.89
C LEU A 207 -8.01 35.50 -22.67
N SER A 208 -6.75 35.51 -22.22
CA SER A 208 -6.32 36.34 -21.08
C SER A 208 -6.46 37.85 -21.28
N ARG A 209 -6.61 38.30 -22.53
CA ARG A 209 -6.79 39.72 -22.89
C ARG A 209 -8.25 40.16 -22.87
N ASP A 210 -9.20 39.24 -22.71
CA ASP A 210 -10.63 39.55 -22.62
C ASP A 210 -10.91 40.48 -21.42
N GLU A 211 -11.62 41.58 -21.67
CA GLU A 211 -11.88 42.64 -20.68
C GLU A 211 -12.59 42.12 -19.43
N ARG A 212 -13.36 41.04 -19.54
CA ARG A 212 -14.10 40.44 -18.42
C ARG A 212 -13.17 39.80 -17.39
N VAL A 213 -11.95 39.42 -17.76
CA VAL A 213 -11.03 38.62 -16.91
C VAL A 213 -9.59 39.14 -16.87
N SER A 214 -9.20 40.06 -17.76
CA SER A 214 -7.81 40.54 -17.91
C SER A 214 -7.15 41.01 -16.61
N LYS A 215 -7.92 41.55 -15.66
CA LYS A 215 -7.44 41.96 -14.33
C LYS A 215 -6.87 40.82 -13.49
N GLN A 216 -7.24 39.57 -13.75
CA GLN A 216 -6.70 38.39 -13.06
C GLN A 216 -5.30 38.01 -13.57
N TYR A 217 -4.91 38.52 -14.75
CA TYR A 217 -3.67 38.17 -15.43
C TYR A 217 -2.59 39.24 -15.29
N ALA A 218 -2.37 39.75 -14.07
CA ALA A 218 -1.41 40.84 -13.81
C ALA A 218 0.04 40.51 -14.19
N LYS A 219 0.42 39.22 -14.22
CA LYS A 219 1.74 38.73 -14.67
C LYS A 219 1.71 38.15 -16.09
N GLY A 220 0.60 38.31 -16.80
CA GLY A 220 0.33 37.75 -18.12
C GLY A 220 0.03 36.25 -18.10
N LEU A 221 -0.33 35.71 -19.27
CA LEU A 221 -0.44 34.27 -19.55
C LEU A 221 0.40 33.93 -20.79
N ASP A 222 1.68 34.27 -20.73
CA ASP A 222 2.64 34.06 -21.83
C ASP A 222 3.43 32.77 -21.60
N VAL A 223 2.73 31.65 -21.86
CA VAL A 223 3.23 30.30 -21.57
C VAL A 223 4.54 30.01 -22.29
N LEU A 224 4.68 30.43 -23.56
CA LEU A 224 5.88 30.19 -24.35
C LEU A 224 7.08 30.93 -23.80
N ARG A 225 6.90 32.17 -23.36
CA ARG A 225 7.97 32.92 -22.69
C ARG A 225 8.43 32.19 -21.43
N TRP A 226 7.50 31.67 -20.64
CA TRP A 226 7.82 30.93 -19.42
C TRP A 226 8.53 29.60 -19.71
N LEU A 227 8.12 28.87 -20.75
CA LEU A 227 8.76 27.63 -21.20
C LEU A 227 10.19 27.86 -21.73
N ASN A 228 10.40 28.92 -22.51
CA ASN A 228 11.70 29.20 -23.12
C ASN A 228 12.66 29.94 -22.18
N ASN A 229 12.16 30.72 -21.21
CA ASN A 229 12.97 31.40 -20.21
C ASN A 229 12.41 31.17 -18.80
N LYS A 230 13.10 30.33 -18.03
CA LYS A 230 12.75 30.00 -16.64
C LYS A 230 12.73 31.21 -15.70
N GLU A 231 13.54 32.24 -15.96
CA GLU A 231 13.58 33.48 -15.15
C GLU A 231 12.34 34.35 -15.34
N SER A 232 11.62 34.16 -16.45
CA SER A 232 10.37 34.87 -16.73
C SER A 232 9.13 34.20 -16.13
N GLN A 233 9.28 32.99 -15.58
CA GLN A 233 8.21 32.25 -14.95
C GLN A 233 7.70 33.01 -13.71
N PRO A 234 6.37 33.22 -13.58
CA PRO A 234 5.79 33.77 -12.38
C PRO A 234 6.06 32.89 -11.15
N ASP A 235 5.97 33.46 -9.97
CA ASP A 235 6.03 32.71 -8.72
C ASP A 235 4.90 31.67 -8.61
N THR A 236 5.15 30.68 -7.76
CA THR A 236 4.22 29.59 -7.50
C THR A 236 2.83 30.07 -7.08
N ASP A 237 2.70 31.12 -6.26
CA ASP A 237 1.39 31.60 -5.81
C ASP A 237 0.51 32.11 -6.96
N TYR A 238 1.14 32.66 -8.01
CA TYR A 238 0.47 33.04 -9.25
C TYR A 238 0.12 31.82 -10.10
N LEU A 239 1.06 30.88 -10.29
CA LEU A 239 0.84 29.68 -11.10
C LEU A 239 -0.26 28.79 -10.53
N VAL A 240 -0.34 28.62 -9.21
CA VAL A 240 -1.39 27.78 -8.57
C VAL A 240 -2.77 28.44 -8.56
N SER A 241 -2.88 29.71 -8.96
CA SER A 241 -4.19 30.38 -9.05
C SER A 241 -5.08 29.68 -10.07
N ALA A 242 -6.35 29.47 -9.73
CA ALA A 242 -7.33 28.79 -10.59
C ALA A 242 -7.39 29.34 -12.02
N PRO A 243 -7.36 30.67 -12.28
CA PRO A 243 -7.37 31.21 -13.65
C PRO A 243 -6.17 30.82 -14.51
N VAL A 244 -5.05 30.42 -13.89
CA VAL A 244 -3.81 30.03 -14.56
C VAL A 244 -3.66 28.50 -14.56
N SER A 245 -3.78 27.87 -13.40
CA SER A 245 -3.59 26.43 -13.22
C SER A 245 -4.63 25.55 -13.92
N LEU A 246 -5.92 25.91 -13.96
CA LEU A 246 -6.94 25.10 -14.65
C LEU A 246 -6.58 24.86 -16.12
N PRO A 247 -6.42 25.91 -16.95
CA PRO A 247 -6.09 25.73 -18.36
C PRO A 247 -4.69 25.12 -18.56
N LEU A 248 -3.69 25.47 -17.74
CA LEU A 248 -2.33 24.95 -17.94
C LEU A 248 -2.19 23.48 -17.53
N ILE A 249 -2.89 23.01 -16.50
CA ILE A 249 -2.97 21.58 -16.19
C ILE A 249 -3.68 20.84 -17.34
N GLY A 250 -4.75 21.42 -17.89
CA GLY A 250 -5.42 20.86 -19.07
C GLY A 250 -4.47 20.75 -20.28
N LEU A 251 -3.62 21.76 -20.49
CA LEU A 251 -2.59 21.76 -21.52
C LEU A 251 -1.57 20.64 -21.29
N THR A 252 -1.07 20.47 -20.07
CA THR A 252 -0.13 19.37 -19.72
C THR A 252 -0.75 18.00 -20.01
N GLN A 253 -1.99 17.78 -19.59
CA GLN A 253 -2.72 16.53 -19.83
C GLN A 253 -2.86 16.20 -21.31
N LEU A 254 -3.28 17.20 -22.10
CA LEU A 254 -3.42 17.05 -23.54
C LEU A 254 -2.06 16.83 -24.20
N ALA A 255 -1.00 17.52 -23.76
CA ALA A 255 0.35 17.34 -24.27
C ALA A 255 0.87 15.90 -24.05
N HIS A 256 0.66 15.31 -22.87
CA HIS A 256 0.98 13.89 -22.65
C HIS A 256 0.20 12.95 -23.57
N TYR A 257 -1.07 13.26 -23.83
CA TYR A 257 -1.88 12.50 -24.77
C TYR A 257 -1.38 12.62 -26.22
N VAL A 258 -0.98 13.82 -26.63
CA VAL A 258 -0.33 14.10 -27.94
C VAL A 258 0.95 13.29 -28.09
N VAL A 259 1.84 13.35 -27.09
CA VAL A 259 3.08 12.55 -27.06
C VAL A 259 2.76 11.08 -27.24
N THR A 260 1.78 10.56 -26.50
CA THR A 260 1.40 9.14 -26.58
C THR A 260 0.94 8.76 -27.98
N CYS A 261 0.10 9.57 -28.62
CA CYS A 261 -0.33 9.33 -30.00
C CYS A 261 0.84 9.37 -30.99
N ARG A 262 1.71 10.38 -30.90
CA ARG A 262 2.82 10.59 -31.85
C ARG A 262 3.95 9.58 -31.68
N VAL A 263 4.25 9.16 -30.45
CA VAL A 263 5.19 8.06 -30.15
C VAL A 263 4.73 6.75 -30.76
N LEU A 264 3.42 6.46 -30.77
CA LEU A 264 2.86 5.27 -31.41
C LEU A 264 2.70 5.42 -32.94
N GLY A 265 3.04 6.59 -33.51
CA GLY A 265 2.80 6.90 -34.92
C GLY A 265 1.31 6.83 -35.29
N SER A 266 0.43 7.19 -34.35
CA SER A 266 -1.02 7.02 -34.43
C SER A 266 -1.74 8.38 -34.33
N HIS A 267 -3.07 8.36 -34.32
CA HIS A 267 -3.90 9.56 -34.14
C HIS A 267 -4.89 9.37 -32.98
N PRO A 268 -5.43 10.47 -32.40
CA PRO A 268 -6.31 10.44 -31.23
C PRO A 268 -7.47 9.46 -31.30
N GLY A 269 -8.19 9.41 -32.43
CA GLY A 269 -9.32 8.49 -32.59
C GLY A 269 -8.95 7.01 -32.63
N HIS A 270 -7.76 6.67 -33.16
CA HIS A 270 -7.28 5.29 -33.16
C HIS A 270 -6.84 4.88 -31.75
N LEU A 271 -6.04 5.72 -31.07
CA LEU A 271 -5.66 5.46 -29.68
C LEU A 271 -6.89 5.33 -28.76
N ARG A 272 -7.88 6.22 -28.93
CA ARG A 272 -9.16 6.15 -28.21
C ARG A 272 -9.88 4.83 -28.42
N SER A 273 -9.77 4.19 -29.59
CA SER A 273 -10.45 2.93 -29.87
C SER A 273 -9.97 1.75 -29.02
N TYR A 274 -8.77 1.83 -28.44
CA TYR A 274 -8.24 0.85 -27.49
C TYR A 274 -8.79 1.04 -26.06
N PHE A 275 -9.49 2.13 -25.79
CA PHE A 275 -10.00 2.44 -24.45
C PHE A 275 -11.45 1.97 -24.28
N SER A 276 -11.74 1.43 -23.10
CA SER A 276 -13.09 0.97 -22.74
C SER A 276 -13.96 2.09 -22.15
N GLY A 277 -13.34 3.18 -21.70
CA GLY A 277 -14.01 4.37 -21.16
C GLY A 277 -13.03 5.32 -20.50
N THR A 278 -13.48 6.50 -20.10
CA THR A 278 -12.64 7.54 -19.50
C THR A 278 -13.40 8.30 -18.41
N THR A 279 -12.67 8.94 -17.51
CA THR A 279 -13.21 9.95 -16.59
C THR A 279 -12.09 10.90 -16.15
N GLY A 280 -12.40 11.89 -15.34
CA GLY A 280 -11.38 12.76 -14.76
C GLY A 280 -11.76 13.24 -13.38
N HIS A 281 -10.77 13.47 -12.54
CA HIS A 281 -10.94 13.98 -11.20
C HIS A 281 -11.07 15.50 -11.25
N SER A 282 -12.20 16.01 -10.74
CA SER A 282 -12.53 17.44 -10.80
C SER A 282 -12.39 17.98 -12.24
N GLN A 283 -11.52 18.97 -12.47
CA GLN A 283 -11.29 19.59 -13.77
C GLN A 283 -10.84 18.62 -14.88
N GLY A 284 -10.23 17.48 -14.54
CA GLY A 284 -9.77 16.49 -15.52
C GLY A 284 -10.92 15.92 -16.37
N VAL A 285 -12.17 16.04 -15.91
CA VAL A 285 -13.33 15.58 -16.69
C VAL A 285 -13.48 16.33 -18.02
N VAL A 286 -12.95 17.57 -18.12
CA VAL A 286 -12.99 18.37 -19.35
C VAL A 286 -12.05 17.81 -20.42
N THR A 287 -10.83 17.45 -20.03
CA THR A 287 -9.86 16.83 -20.95
C THR A 287 -10.29 15.40 -21.31
N ALA A 288 -10.87 14.66 -20.36
CA ALA A 288 -11.50 13.36 -20.64
C ALA A 288 -12.58 13.47 -21.74
N ALA A 289 -13.44 14.49 -21.68
CA ALA A 289 -14.45 14.75 -22.70
C ALA A 289 -13.82 15.08 -24.07
N ALA A 290 -12.76 15.88 -24.10
CA ALA A 290 -12.04 16.20 -25.34
C ALA A 290 -11.45 14.94 -26.00
N ILE A 291 -10.83 14.06 -25.23
CA ILE A 291 -10.29 12.79 -25.74
C ILE A 291 -11.42 11.89 -26.24
N ALA A 292 -12.50 11.74 -25.47
CA ALA A 292 -13.62 10.91 -25.87
C ALA A 292 -14.28 11.40 -27.19
N ALA A 293 -14.36 12.71 -27.40
CA ALA A 293 -14.92 13.31 -28.61
C ALA A 293 -14.00 13.25 -29.84
N SER A 294 -12.69 13.09 -29.65
CA SER A 294 -11.69 13.22 -30.72
C SER A 294 -11.60 12.00 -31.64
N LYS A 295 -11.66 12.21 -32.97
CA LYS A 295 -11.64 11.16 -34.01
C LYS A 295 -10.36 11.19 -34.87
N SER A 296 -9.79 12.37 -35.06
CA SER A 296 -8.57 12.66 -35.83
C SER A 296 -7.80 13.83 -35.20
N TRP A 297 -6.62 14.16 -35.72
CA TRP A 297 -5.86 15.34 -35.27
C TRP A 297 -6.66 16.65 -35.41
N GLU A 298 -7.40 16.84 -36.51
CA GLU A 298 -8.18 18.06 -36.74
C GLU A 298 -9.30 18.23 -35.71
N THR A 299 -10.05 17.15 -35.43
CA THR A 299 -11.10 17.17 -34.39
C THR A 299 -10.52 17.30 -32.99
N PHE A 300 -9.32 16.74 -32.77
CA PHE A 300 -8.61 16.84 -31.50
C PHE A 300 -8.12 18.26 -31.23
N ASP A 301 -7.59 18.96 -32.23
CA ASP A 301 -7.16 20.34 -32.09
C ASP A 301 -8.34 21.25 -31.74
N LYS A 302 -9.50 21.03 -32.37
CA LYS A 302 -10.73 21.72 -31.99
C LYS A 302 -11.14 21.38 -30.56
N ALA A 303 -11.27 20.10 -30.22
CA ALA A 303 -11.69 19.65 -28.90
C ALA A 303 -10.75 20.13 -27.78
N SER A 304 -9.44 20.19 -28.06
CA SER A 304 -8.42 20.70 -27.16
C SER A 304 -8.57 22.20 -26.92
N ARG A 305 -8.74 23.01 -27.98
CA ARG A 305 -9.02 24.46 -27.83
C ARG A 305 -10.32 24.72 -27.07
N ASP A 306 -11.37 23.95 -27.35
CA ASP A 306 -12.64 24.04 -26.64
C ASP A 306 -12.46 23.69 -25.16
N ALA A 307 -11.77 22.60 -24.83
CA ALA A 307 -11.46 22.19 -23.46
C ALA A 307 -10.64 23.23 -22.69
N LEU A 308 -9.59 23.78 -23.31
CA LEU A 308 -8.78 24.85 -22.72
C LEU A 308 -9.61 26.12 -22.48
N THR A 309 -10.55 26.44 -23.37
CA THR A 309 -11.47 27.57 -23.20
C THR A 309 -12.42 27.34 -22.04
N VAL A 310 -13.00 26.14 -21.93
CA VAL A 310 -13.86 25.74 -20.80
C VAL A 310 -13.09 25.85 -19.49
N LEU A 311 -11.89 25.28 -19.40
CA LEU A 311 -11.04 25.33 -18.20
C LEU A 311 -10.62 26.75 -17.83
N PHE A 312 -10.25 27.56 -18.83
CA PHE A 312 -9.93 28.97 -18.66
C PHE A 312 -11.09 29.71 -18.00
N TRP A 313 -12.29 29.64 -18.58
CA TRP A 313 -13.45 30.35 -18.05
C TRP A 313 -13.87 29.84 -16.68
N ILE A 314 -13.85 28.52 -16.44
CA ILE A 314 -14.14 27.95 -15.11
C ILE A 314 -13.18 28.54 -14.08
N GLY A 315 -11.87 28.56 -14.37
CA GLY A 315 -10.87 29.11 -13.46
C GLY A 315 -11.08 30.60 -13.17
N SER A 316 -11.26 31.39 -14.23
CA SER A 316 -11.49 32.84 -14.13
C SER A 316 -12.76 33.17 -13.35
N ARG A 317 -13.91 32.62 -13.73
CA ARG A 317 -15.21 32.91 -13.10
C ARG A 317 -15.30 32.38 -11.68
N SER A 318 -14.72 31.22 -11.39
CA SER A 318 -14.69 30.69 -10.02
C SER A 318 -13.88 31.60 -9.10
N GLN A 319 -12.74 32.09 -9.58
CA GLN A 319 -11.92 33.03 -8.80
C GLN A 319 -12.57 34.42 -8.66
N GLN A 320 -13.38 34.87 -9.63
CA GLN A 320 -14.17 36.11 -9.52
C GLN A 320 -15.31 35.97 -8.50
N ALA A 321 -16.00 34.83 -8.51
CA ALA A 321 -17.08 34.56 -7.57
C ALA A 321 -16.57 34.42 -6.13
N TYR A 322 -15.37 33.85 -5.95
CA TYR A 322 -14.73 33.73 -4.65
C TYR A 322 -13.26 34.22 -4.70
N PRO A 323 -13.02 35.54 -4.56
CA PRO A 323 -11.68 36.11 -4.55
C PRO A 323 -10.87 35.67 -3.33
N ARG A 324 -9.54 35.60 -3.47
CA ARG A 324 -8.64 35.40 -2.33
C ARG A 324 -8.77 36.57 -1.35
N THR A 325 -9.09 36.27 -0.10
CA THR A 325 -9.10 37.24 1.00
C THR A 325 -7.85 37.07 1.86
N SER A 326 -7.27 38.18 2.32
CA SER A 326 -6.14 38.14 3.26
C SER A 326 -6.58 37.51 4.59
N LEU A 327 -5.79 36.57 5.08
CA LEU A 327 -5.94 35.99 6.42
C LEU A 327 -5.07 36.74 7.42
N ALA A 328 -5.48 36.72 8.69
CA ALA A 328 -4.69 37.31 9.76
C ALA A 328 -3.33 36.58 9.88
N PRO A 329 -2.19 37.30 10.00
CA PRO A 329 -0.86 36.66 10.00
C PRO A 329 -0.67 35.59 11.08
N ASN A 330 -1.34 35.74 12.23
CA ASN A 330 -1.32 34.75 13.31
C ASN A 330 -1.99 33.43 12.92
N VAL A 331 -3.09 33.46 12.18
CA VAL A 331 -3.79 32.26 11.69
C VAL A 331 -2.93 31.51 10.67
N LEU A 332 -2.30 32.25 9.77
CA LEU A 332 -1.38 31.69 8.77
C LEU A 332 -0.21 30.98 9.45
N GLN A 333 0.50 31.68 10.33
CA GLN A 333 1.66 31.12 11.02
C GLN A 333 1.29 29.91 11.87
N ASP A 334 0.20 29.98 12.64
CA ASP A 334 -0.26 28.87 13.47
C ASP A 334 -0.61 27.62 12.64
N SER A 335 -1.23 27.76 11.47
CA SER A 335 -1.52 26.62 10.60
C SER A 335 -0.25 25.97 10.04
N ILE A 336 0.74 26.79 9.63
CA ILE A 336 2.05 26.32 9.14
C ILE A 336 2.81 25.59 10.25
N ASP A 337 2.89 26.18 11.45
CA ASP A 337 3.62 25.61 12.60
C ASP A 337 3.06 24.25 13.04
N ASN A 338 1.79 23.99 12.77
CA ASN A 338 1.12 22.72 13.06
C ASN A 338 1.13 21.73 11.87
N GLY A 339 1.86 22.04 10.79
CA GLY A 339 2.04 21.15 9.65
C GLY A 339 0.84 21.03 8.72
N GLU A 340 -0.06 22.01 8.73
CA GLU A 340 -1.32 22.00 7.96
C GLU A 340 -1.18 22.72 6.61
N GLY A 341 -0.14 23.53 6.44
CA GLY A 341 0.11 24.36 5.25
C GLY A 341 -0.63 25.70 5.29
N THR A 342 -0.49 26.47 4.21
CA THR A 342 -1.18 27.77 4.03
C THR A 342 -2.68 27.55 3.91
N PRO A 343 -3.55 28.23 4.71
CA PRO A 343 -4.97 28.02 4.62
C PRO A 343 -5.55 28.42 3.26
N THR A 344 -6.29 27.51 2.65
CA THR A 344 -6.98 27.66 1.37
C THR A 344 -8.44 27.22 1.50
N PRO A 345 -9.27 27.41 0.45
CA PRO A 345 -10.67 26.98 0.50
C PRO A 345 -10.90 25.47 0.44
N MET A 346 -9.84 24.64 0.38
CA MET A 346 -9.94 23.18 0.29
C MET A 346 -8.94 22.49 1.23
N LEU A 347 -9.45 21.65 2.14
CA LEU A 347 -8.70 20.94 3.16
C LEU A 347 -8.77 19.43 2.93
N SER A 348 -7.63 18.76 2.71
CA SER A 348 -7.56 17.30 2.65
C SER A 348 -7.53 16.71 4.05
N ILE A 349 -8.28 15.62 4.26
CA ILE A 349 -8.29 14.81 5.48
C ILE A 349 -8.15 13.34 5.08
N ARG A 350 -7.05 12.70 5.49
CA ARG A 350 -6.68 11.31 5.18
C ARG A 350 -6.62 10.47 6.45
N ASP A 351 -6.88 9.17 6.31
CA ASP A 351 -6.86 8.13 7.35
C ASP A 351 -7.95 8.25 8.42
N LEU A 352 -8.99 9.04 8.16
CA LEU A 352 -10.15 9.18 9.05
C LEU A 352 -11.42 8.67 8.33
N PRO A 353 -12.31 7.88 8.97
CA PRO A 353 -13.56 7.43 8.34
C PRO A 353 -14.52 8.59 8.05
N ARG A 354 -15.32 8.47 6.97
CA ARG A 354 -16.31 9.48 6.55
C ARG A 354 -17.18 10.01 7.69
N LYS A 355 -17.76 9.10 8.47
CA LYS A 355 -18.67 9.43 9.58
C LYS A 355 -17.99 10.35 10.61
N ALA A 356 -16.73 10.10 10.95
CA ALA A 356 -15.99 10.95 11.89
C ALA A 356 -15.69 12.33 11.30
N VAL A 357 -15.36 12.41 10.00
CA VAL A 357 -15.20 13.69 9.30
C VAL A 357 -16.50 14.49 9.32
N GLU A 358 -17.63 13.86 8.99
CA GLU A 358 -18.97 14.48 9.00
C GLU A 358 -19.36 14.97 10.39
N GLU A 359 -19.08 14.22 11.46
CA GLU A 359 -19.30 14.65 12.84
C GLU A 359 -18.48 15.89 13.21
N HIS A 360 -17.20 15.94 12.83
CA HIS A 360 -16.36 17.12 13.07
C HIS A 360 -16.83 18.34 12.27
N ILE A 361 -17.28 18.14 11.03
CA ILE A 361 -17.86 19.19 10.19
C ILE A 361 -19.16 19.72 10.81
N ALA A 362 -20.07 18.84 11.22
CA ALA A 362 -21.35 19.21 11.81
C ALA A 362 -21.16 20.10 13.04
N THR A 363 -20.30 19.70 13.98
CA THR A 363 -20.02 20.52 15.18
C THR A 363 -19.36 21.86 14.84
N THR A 364 -18.49 21.90 13.81
CA THR A 364 -17.91 23.16 13.36
C THR A 364 -18.98 24.07 12.78
N ASN A 365 -19.87 23.54 11.93
CA ASN A 365 -20.96 24.30 11.29
C ASN A 365 -22.02 24.80 12.26
N GLU A 366 -22.25 24.15 13.40
CA GLU A 366 -23.15 24.64 14.46
C GLU A 366 -22.79 26.05 14.95
N HIS A 367 -21.51 26.42 14.87
CA HIS A 367 -21.00 27.70 15.36
C HIS A 367 -20.77 28.71 14.23
N LEU A 368 -21.08 28.34 12.97
CA LEU A 368 -20.87 29.16 11.79
C LEU A 368 -22.21 29.58 11.16
N PRO A 369 -22.30 30.80 10.60
CA PRO A 369 -23.46 31.18 9.80
C PRO A 369 -23.48 30.36 8.49
N LYS A 370 -24.66 30.23 7.87
CA LYS A 370 -24.88 29.33 6.71
C LYS A 370 -23.96 29.63 5.52
N ASP A 371 -23.65 30.90 5.30
CA ASP A 371 -22.74 31.38 4.26
C ASP A 371 -21.26 31.06 4.56
N GLN A 372 -20.95 30.50 5.73
CA GLN A 372 -19.59 30.10 6.11
C GLN A 372 -19.45 28.59 6.39
N HIS A 373 -20.48 27.81 6.07
CA HIS A 373 -20.48 26.37 6.27
C HIS A 373 -19.45 25.65 5.40
N ILE A 374 -18.87 24.60 5.97
CA ILE A 374 -17.94 23.71 5.29
C ILE A 374 -18.61 22.37 5.01
N ALA A 375 -18.25 21.72 3.91
CA ALA A 375 -18.83 20.43 3.52
C ALA A 375 -17.80 19.55 2.80
N ILE A 376 -18.01 18.24 2.81
CA ILE A 376 -17.21 17.30 2.02
C ILE A 376 -17.52 17.56 0.54
N SER A 377 -16.48 17.88 -0.22
CA SER A 377 -16.51 18.13 -1.66
C SER A 377 -16.00 16.93 -2.47
N LEU A 378 -14.97 16.24 -1.97
CA LEU A 378 -14.38 15.09 -2.64
C LEU A 378 -14.34 13.90 -1.69
N VAL A 379 -14.88 12.78 -2.14
CA VAL A 379 -14.74 11.45 -1.53
C VAL A 379 -13.77 10.67 -2.41
N ASN A 380 -12.48 10.80 -2.10
CA ASN A 380 -11.41 10.19 -2.89
C ASN A 380 -11.23 8.70 -2.55
N SER A 381 -11.45 8.32 -1.29
CA SER A 381 -11.55 6.93 -0.84
C SER A 381 -12.38 6.82 0.44
N ALA A 382 -12.63 5.61 0.92
CA ALA A 382 -13.30 5.36 2.21
C ALA A 382 -12.67 6.10 3.41
N ARG A 383 -11.41 6.55 3.31
CA ARG A 383 -10.68 7.29 4.35
C ARG A 383 -9.90 8.50 3.82
N ASN A 384 -10.20 8.99 2.63
CA ASN A 384 -9.53 10.15 2.05
C ASN A 384 -10.59 11.11 1.49
N PHE A 385 -10.69 12.27 2.13
CA PHE A 385 -11.71 13.27 1.86
C PHE A 385 -11.09 14.64 1.62
N VAL A 386 -11.82 15.49 0.93
CA VAL A 386 -11.54 16.92 0.87
C VAL A 386 -12.79 17.68 1.32
N VAL A 387 -12.57 18.67 2.17
CA VAL A 387 -13.60 19.55 2.72
C VAL A 387 -13.40 20.94 2.12
N THR A 388 -14.46 21.51 1.58
CA THR A 388 -14.45 22.84 0.95
C THR A 388 -15.23 23.84 1.80
N GLY A 389 -14.75 25.08 1.83
CA GLY A 389 -15.44 26.24 2.37
C GLY A 389 -14.49 27.42 2.60
N PRO A 390 -14.89 28.46 3.35
CA PRO A 390 -14.02 29.59 3.62
C PRO A 390 -12.74 29.13 4.35
N PRO A 391 -11.54 29.63 3.98
CA PRO A 391 -10.29 29.22 4.63
C PRO A 391 -10.30 29.39 6.15
N ILE A 392 -10.97 30.44 6.66
CA ILE A 392 -11.11 30.68 8.09
C ILE A 392 -11.99 29.65 8.79
N SER A 393 -13.04 29.15 8.14
CA SER A 393 -13.91 28.10 8.66
C SER A 393 -13.18 26.75 8.69
N LEU A 394 -12.41 26.45 7.63
CA LEU A 394 -11.57 25.24 7.56
C LEU A 394 -10.44 25.27 8.59
N TYR A 395 -9.87 26.44 8.88
CA TYR A 395 -8.95 26.60 10.00
C TYR A 395 -9.64 26.28 11.35
N GLY A 396 -10.89 26.71 11.54
CA GLY A 396 -11.70 26.31 12.70
C GLY A 396 -11.87 24.79 12.83
N LEU A 397 -12.08 24.09 11.71
CA LEU A 397 -12.09 22.62 11.69
C LEU A 397 -10.73 22.04 12.11
N ASN A 398 -9.62 22.57 11.58
CA ASN A 398 -8.27 22.15 11.96
C ASN A 398 -8.00 22.29 13.47
N LEU A 399 -8.39 23.41 14.09
CA LEU A 399 -8.26 23.59 15.55
C LEU A 399 -8.98 22.50 16.34
N ARG A 400 -10.12 22.01 15.85
CA ARG A 400 -10.86 20.88 16.45
C ARG A 400 -10.12 19.57 16.21
N LEU A 401 -9.66 19.32 14.99
CA LEU A 401 -8.92 18.11 14.61
C LEU A 401 -7.61 17.96 15.41
N ARG A 402 -6.90 19.05 15.70
CA ARG A 402 -5.69 19.04 16.55
C ARG A 402 -5.94 18.45 17.94
N LYS A 403 -7.13 18.66 18.51
CA LYS A 403 -7.47 18.18 19.87
C LYS A 403 -7.64 16.66 19.92
N VAL A 404 -8.02 16.04 18.82
CA VAL A 404 -8.29 14.59 18.73
C VAL A 404 -7.15 13.80 18.11
N LYS A 405 -6.33 14.45 17.27
CA LYS A 405 -5.18 13.85 16.59
C LYS A 405 -4.09 13.42 17.57
N ALA A 406 -3.52 12.25 17.35
CA ALA A 406 -2.33 11.81 18.08
C ALA A 406 -1.08 12.60 17.61
N PRO A 407 -0.21 13.06 18.53
CA PRO A 407 1.11 13.56 18.15
C PRO A 407 1.93 12.53 17.38
N THR A 408 2.71 12.99 16.40
CA THR A 408 3.66 12.15 15.66
C THR A 408 4.67 11.53 16.65
N GLY A 409 4.86 10.21 16.57
CA GLY A 409 5.79 9.49 17.44
C GLY A 409 5.26 9.06 18.81
N LEU A 410 4.00 9.39 19.16
CA LEU A 410 3.39 8.88 20.39
C LEU A 410 3.18 7.37 20.30
N ASP A 411 3.92 6.57 21.07
CA ASP A 411 3.70 5.14 21.19
C ASP A 411 2.39 4.85 21.95
N GLN A 412 1.52 4.06 21.33
CA GLN A 412 0.22 3.66 21.87
C GLN A 412 0.05 2.13 21.88
N ASN A 413 1.12 1.36 21.63
CA ASN A 413 1.07 -0.10 21.50
C ASN A 413 0.64 -0.80 22.80
N ARG A 414 0.77 -0.13 23.96
CA ARG A 414 0.32 -0.61 25.28
C ARG A 414 -1.01 0.00 25.74
N ILE A 415 -1.70 0.74 24.87
CA ILE A 415 -3.02 1.33 25.12
C ILE A 415 -4.05 0.50 24.34
N PRO A 416 -5.16 0.07 24.97
CA PRO A 416 -6.27 -0.59 24.27
C PRO A 416 -6.68 0.17 23.01
N PHE A 417 -6.90 -0.53 21.90
CA PHE A 417 -7.05 0.09 20.58
C PHE A 417 -8.14 1.16 20.53
N THR A 418 -9.30 0.92 21.13
CA THR A 418 -10.41 1.91 21.14
C THR A 418 -10.14 3.15 22.00
N GLU A 419 -9.17 3.11 22.91
CA GLU A 419 -8.77 4.23 23.77
C GLU A 419 -7.60 5.05 23.19
N ARG A 420 -7.04 4.61 22.05
CA ARG A 420 -5.94 5.32 21.39
C ARG A 420 -6.43 6.64 20.79
N LYS A 421 -5.57 7.65 20.80
CA LYS A 421 -5.74 8.82 19.95
C LYS A 421 -5.62 8.39 18.49
N VAL A 422 -6.55 8.87 17.66
CA VAL A 422 -6.60 8.54 16.24
C VAL A 422 -5.43 9.22 15.52
N ARG A 423 -4.74 8.48 14.67
CA ARG A 423 -3.70 9.00 13.77
C ARG A 423 -4.34 9.27 12.41
N PHE A 424 -4.33 10.53 11.98
CA PHE A 424 -4.83 10.95 10.68
C PHE A 424 -4.06 12.20 10.21
N VAL A 425 -4.15 12.52 8.92
CA VAL A 425 -3.43 13.66 8.32
C VAL A 425 -4.43 14.64 7.74
N ASN A 426 -4.35 15.90 8.16
CA ASN A 426 -5.13 17.01 7.64
C ASN A 426 -4.17 18.09 7.10
N ARG A 427 -4.35 18.51 5.84
CA ARG A 427 -3.49 19.51 5.18
C ARG A 427 -4.26 20.28 4.11
N PHE A 428 -4.08 21.59 4.05
CA PHE A 428 -4.64 22.43 3.00
C PHE A 428 -4.06 22.08 1.63
N LEU A 429 -4.91 22.12 0.62
CA LEU A 429 -4.51 21.93 -0.78
C LEU A 429 -4.16 23.29 -1.41
N PRO A 430 -3.14 23.38 -2.27
CA PRO A 430 -2.78 24.60 -3.01
C PRO A 430 -3.79 24.93 -4.12
N ILE A 431 -5.05 25.14 -3.73
CA ILE A 431 -6.19 25.42 -4.61
C ILE A 431 -6.82 26.74 -4.16
N THR A 432 -7.15 27.62 -5.11
CA THR A 432 -7.48 29.01 -4.79
C THR A 432 -8.96 29.36 -4.85
N ALA A 433 -9.79 28.41 -5.29
CA ALA A 433 -11.23 28.53 -5.38
C ALA A 433 -11.92 27.34 -4.68
N PRO A 434 -13.10 27.54 -4.07
CA PRO A 434 -13.83 26.50 -3.37
C PRO A 434 -14.62 25.60 -4.35
N PHE A 435 -13.93 24.75 -5.12
CA PHE A 435 -14.59 23.85 -6.07
C PHE A 435 -15.53 22.85 -5.39
N HIS A 436 -16.52 22.38 -6.15
CA HIS A 436 -17.55 21.42 -5.72
C HIS A 436 -18.33 21.91 -4.50
N SER A 437 -18.78 23.16 -4.56
CA SER A 437 -19.46 23.77 -3.43
C SER A 437 -20.48 24.83 -3.84
N PRO A 438 -21.46 25.14 -2.95
CA PRO A 438 -22.43 26.20 -3.20
C PRO A 438 -21.80 27.59 -3.44
N TYR A 439 -20.55 27.80 -3.03
CA TYR A 439 -19.83 29.06 -3.20
C TYR A 439 -19.61 29.46 -4.66
N LEU A 440 -19.67 28.51 -5.59
CA LEU A 440 -19.48 28.75 -7.03
C LEU A 440 -20.80 28.74 -7.83
N ALA A 441 -21.95 28.79 -7.15
CA ALA A 441 -23.25 28.83 -7.81
C ALA A 441 -23.40 30.05 -8.74
N GLU A 442 -22.94 31.23 -8.31
CA GLU A 442 -22.96 32.44 -9.15
C GLU A 442 -22.00 32.33 -10.35
N ALA A 443 -20.80 31.76 -10.17
CA ALA A 443 -19.88 31.51 -11.29
C ALA A 443 -20.52 30.64 -12.37
N THR A 444 -21.28 29.62 -11.97
CA THR A 444 -21.95 28.70 -12.90
C THR A 444 -22.91 29.43 -13.85
N LYS A 445 -23.65 30.43 -13.36
CA LYS A 445 -24.57 31.22 -14.19
C LYS A 445 -23.86 32.04 -15.26
N PHE A 446 -22.70 32.61 -14.95
CA PHE A 446 -21.90 33.34 -15.93
C PHE A 446 -21.28 32.39 -16.95
N LEU A 447 -20.86 31.19 -16.51
CA LEU A 447 -20.28 30.17 -17.37
C LEU A 447 -21.25 29.65 -18.44
N ASP A 448 -22.54 29.53 -18.12
CA ASP A 448 -23.56 29.15 -19.11
C ASP A 448 -23.59 30.13 -20.30
N GLU A 449 -23.40 31.43 -20.05
CA GLU A 449 -23.36 32.45 -21.10
C GLU A 449 -21.99 32.52 -21.79
N ASP A 450 -20.90 32.47 -21.04
CA ASP A 450 -19.54 32.56 -21.59
C ASP A 450 -19.17 31.36 -22.48
N LEU A 451 -19.78 30.20 -22.24
CA LEU A 451 -19.48 28.94 -22.92
C LEU A 451 -20.60 28.47 -23.87
N LYS A 452 -21.64 29.27 -24.09
CA LYS A 452 -22.82 28.88 -24.90
C LYS A 452 -22.48 28.44 -26.33
N ASP A 453 -21.41 28.97 -26.91
CA ASP A 453 -20.98 28.69 -28.28
C ASP A 453 -20.15 27.41 -28.39
N ILE A 454 -19.73 26.82 -27.25
CA ILE A 454 -19.01 25.55 -27.21
C ILE A 454 -20.02 24.42 -27.01
N VAL A 455 -20.17 23.62 -28.06
CA VAL A 455 -21.11 22.48 -28.07
C VAL A 455 -20.34 21.18 -28.21
N ILE A 456 -20.48 20.32 -27.20
CA ILE A 456 -19.97 18.93 -27.23
C ILE A 456 -21.19 18.01 -27.10
N PRO A 457 -21.71 17.45 -28.20
CA PRO A 457 -22.82 16.51 -28.15
C PRO A 457 -22.39 15.21 -27.46
N SER A 458 -23.27 14.65 -26.62
CA SER A 458 -23.04 13.32 -26.03
C SER A 458 -22.81 12.23 -27.08
N THR A 459 -23.39 12.38 -28.28
CA THR A 459 -23.24 11.46 -29.41
C THR A 459 -21.86 11.49 -30.06
N ASP A 460 -21.06 12.54 -29.83
CA ASP A 460 -19.69 12.61 -30.35
C ASP A 460 -18.68 11.87 -29.47
N LEU A 461 -19.05 11.50 -28.24
CA LEU A 461 -18.23 10.71 -27.33
C LEU A 461 -18.12 9.26 -27.84
N GLY A 462 -16.95 8.93 -28.40
CA GLY A 462 -16.67 7.61 -28.98
C GLY A 462 -16.49 6.47 -27.97
N ILE A 463 -16.28 6.79 -26.69
CA ILE A 463 -16.10 5.85 -25.58
C ILE A 463 -16.93 6.30 -24.37
N ALA A 464 -17.16 5.41 -23.40
CA ALA A 464 -17.89 5.73 -22.18
C ALA A 464 -17.22 6.87 -21.41
N MET A 465 -17.99 7.82 -20.92
CA MET A 465 -17.47 8.89 -20.08
C MET A 465 -18.22 8.92 -18.75
N PHE A 466 -17.54 8.59 -17.66
CA PHE A 466 -18.18 8.44 -16.36
C PHE A 466 -18.28 9.77 -15.62
N ASP A 467 -19.50 10.10 -15.19
CA ASP A 467 -19.82 11.25 -14.35
C ASP A 467 -19.09 11.17 -12.99
N THR A 468 -18.51 12.30 -12.55
CA THR A 468 -17.61 12.35 -11.39
C THR A 468 -18.32 12.15 -10.05
N ASN A 469 -19.64 12.35 -10.01
CA ASN A 469 -20.46 12.23 -8.81
C ASN A 469 -21.19 10.89 -8.72
N THR A 470 -21.70 10.39 -9.85
CA THR A 470 -22.59 9.23 -9.93
C THR A 470 -21.95 7.99 -10.54
N GLY A 471 -20.89 8.14 -11.34
CA GLY A 471 -20.25 7.06 -12.09
C GLY A 471 -21.08 6.50 -13.25
N LYS A 472 -22.15 7.18 -13.66
CA LYS A 472 -22.93 6.81 -14.84
C LYS A 472 -22.23 7.28 -16.13
N ASP A 473 -22.46 6.57 -17.22
CA ASP A 473 -22.00 7.01 -18.54
C ASP A 473 -22.86 8.19 -19.03
N ILE A 474 -22.25 9.36 -19.18
CA ILE A 474 -22.91 10.61 -19.60
C ILE A 474 -23.55 10.49 -20.99
N ARG A 475 -23.11 9.52 -21.81
CA ARG A 475 -23.74 9.24 -23.11
C ARG A 475 -25.19 8.79 -22.99
N GLU A 476 -25.57 8.20 -21.85
CA GLU A 476 -26.93 7.72 -21.60
C GLU A 476 -27.95 8.87 -21.53
N ASP A 477 -27.50 10.06 -21.11
CA ASP A 477 -28.36 11.24 -20.98
C ASP A 477 -28.77 11.85 -22.34
N LYS A 478 -28.08 11.46 -23.43
CA LYS A 478 -28.33 11.95 -24.81
C LYS A 478 -28.40 13.47 -24.91
N ALA A 479 -27.64 14.17 -24.07
CA ALA A 479 -27.60 15.63 -24.05
C ALA A 479 -27.06 16.18 -25.38
N ALA A 480 -27.71 17.23 -25.90
CA ALA A 480 -27.26 17.95 -27.09
C ALA A 480 -25.94 18.72 -26.84
N ASN A 481 -25.68 19.10 -25.59
CA ASN A 481 -24.43 19.69 -25.15
C ASN A 481 -24.11 19.22 -23.73
N ILE A 482 -22.93 18.63 -23.52
CA ILE A 482 -22.48 18.17 -22.20
C ILE A 482 -21.69 19.25 -21.44
N VAL A 483 -21.32 20.37 -22.06
CA VAL A 483 -20.53 21.45 -21.39
C VAL A 483 -21.16 21.93 -20.08
N PRO A 484 -22.50 22.18 -19.98
CA PRO A 484 -23.12 22.53 -18.69
C PRO A 484 -22.95 21.44 -17.63
N THR A 485 -23.00 20.16 -18.02
CA THR A 485 -22.74 19.03 -17.13
C THR A 485 -21.29 19.03 -16.65
N LEU A 486 -20.31 19.27 -17.54
CA LEU A 486 -18.89 19.39 -17.18
C LEU A 486 -18.65 20.54 -16.18
N VAL A 487 -19.25 21.70 -16.42
CA VAL A 487 -19.17 22.86 -15.51
C VAL A 487 -19.73 22.49 -14.14
N ARG A 488 -20.94 21.92 -14.09
CA ARG A 488 -21.60 21.51 -12.83
C ARG A 488 -20.76 20.50 -12.05
N MET A 489 -20.16 19.52 -12.73
CA MET A 489 -19.28 18.51 -12.11
C MET A 489 -18.03 19.10 -11.44
N ILE A 490 -17.66 20.35 -11.76
CA ILE A 490 -16.48 21.03 -11.20
C ILE A 490 -16.90 22.10 -10.18
N THR A 491 -17.94 22.87 -10.47
CA THR A 491 -18.33 24.01 -9.63
C THR A 491 -19.25 23.62 -8.49
N GLN A 492 -20.09 22.58 -8.65
CA GLN A 492 -21.18 22.27 -7.71
C GLN A 492 -21.15 20.84 -7.20
N ASP A 493 -21.14 19.84 -8.09
CA ASP A 493 -21.33 18.45 -7.70
C ASP A 493 -20.11 17.92 -6.94
N PRO A 494 -20.30 17.14 -5.85
CA PRO A 494 -19.19 16.48 -5.19
C PRO A 494 -18.61 15.37 -6.07
N VAL A 495 -17.30 15.12 -5.95
CA VAL A 495 -16.65 14.00 -6.63
C VAL A 495 -16.70 12.77 -5.73
N ASN A 496 -17.39 11.71 -6.17
CA ASN A 496 -17.35 10.41 -5.51
C ASN A 496 -16.44 9.48 -6.31
N TRP A 497 -15.13 9.63 -6.12
CA TRP A 497 -14.11 9.04 -6.99
C TRP A 497 -14.16 7.50 -7.02
N GLU A 498 -14.38 6.85 -5.87
CA GLU A 498 -14.53 5.39 -5.84
C GLU A 498 -15.70 4.90 -6.69
N GLN A 499 -16.82 5.64 -6.67
CA GLN A 499 -18.00 5.32 -7.47
C GLN A 499 -17.77 5.63 -8.96
N ALA A 500 -17.16 6.77 -9.27
CA ALA A 500 -16.87 7.19 -10.63
C ALA A 500 -15.84 6.30 -11.34
N THR A 501 -15.04 5.55 -10.56
CA THR A 501 -14.01 4.65 -11.08
C THR A 501 -14.37 3.18 -10.95
N VAL A 502 -15.63 2.80 -10.73
CA VAL A 502 -16.08 1.41 -10.86
C VAL A 502 -16.14 1.02 -12.34
N PHE A 503 -14.96 0.87 -12.95
CA PHE A 503 -14.80 0.53 -14.35
C PHE A 503 -15.08 -0.96 -14.59
N PRO A 504 -15.99 -1.30 -15.51
CA PRO A 504 -16.26 -2.69 -15.87
C PRO A 504 -15.02 -3.40 -16.40
N ASN A 505 -14.69 -4.57 -15.84
CA ASN A 505 -13.60 -5.45 -16.30
C ASN A 505 -12.21 -4.78 -16.44
N ALA A 506 -11.98 -3.62 -15.80
CA ALA A 506 -10.73 -2.90 -15.96
C ALA A 506 -9.53 -3.76 -15.58
N THR A 507 -8.49 -3.66 -16.40
CA THR A 507 -7.19 -4.29 -16.13
C THR A 507 -6.09 -3.25 -15.99
N HIS A 508 -6.22 -2.13 -16.71
CA HIS A 508 -5.23 -1.07 -16.75
C HIS A 508 -5.92 0.30 -16.65
N VAL A 509 -5.36 1.19 -15.83
CA VAL A 509 -5.74 2.59 -15.73
C VAL A 509 -4.53 3.45 -16.10
N LEU A 510 -4.71 4.39 -17.03
CA LEU A 510 -3.64 5.29 -17.48
C LEU A 510 -3.88 6.67 -16.90
N ASP A 511 -3.00 7.14 -16.02
CA ASP A 511 -3.08 8.50 -15.48
C ASP A 511 -2.32 9.48 -16.36
N PHE A 512 -3.06 10.35 -17.04
CA PHE A 512 -2.53 11.48 -17.80
C PHE A 512 -2.52 12.78 -16.99
N GLY A 513 -2.98 12.74 -15.74
CA GLY A 513 -2.97 13.87 -14.83
C GLY A 513 -1.57 14.28 -14.36
N PRO A 514 -1.40 15.54 -13.96
CA PRO A 514 -0.11 15.99 -13.45
C PRO A 514 0.21 15.41 -12.07
N GLY A 515 1.50 15.43 -11.72
CA GLY A 515 1.99 15.22 -10.36
C GLY A 515 2.59 13.86 -10.06
N GLY A 516 2.76 13.00 -11.08
CA GLY A 516 3.42 11.70 -10.97
C GLY A 516 2.97 10.89 -9.75
N ILE A 517 3.91 10.58 -8.85
CA ILE A 517 3.64 9.77 -7.65
C ILE A 517 2.68 10.43 -6.63
N SER A 518 2.51 11.74 -6.70
CA SER A 518 1.56 12.51 -5.89
C SER A 518 0.23 12.72 -6.59
N GLY A 519 0.12 12.29 -7.85
CA GLY A 519 -1.04 12.45 -8.72
C GLY A 519 -2.18 11.47 -8.44
N LEU A 520 -3.17 11.53 -9.32
CA LEU A 520 -4.42 10.77 -9.21
C LEU A 520 -4.21 9.26 -9.36
N GLY A 521 -3.22 8.84 -10.15
CA GLY A 521 -2.93 7.44 -10.44
C GLY A 521 -2.60 6.66 -9.18
N VAL A 522 -1.68 7.15 -8.34
CA VAL A 522 -1.32 6.47 -7.08
C VAL A 522 -2.50 6.40 -6.12
N LEU A 523 -3.33 7.45 -6.08
CA LEU A 523 -4.56 7.44 -5.28
C LEU A 523 -5.53 6.36 -5.77
N THR A 524 -5.74 6.27 -7.07
CA THR A 524 -6.61 5.26 -7.70
C THR A 524 -6.06 3.85 -7.53
N ASN A 525 -4.72 3.69 -7.59
CA ASN A 525 -4.04 2.41 -7.34
C ASN A 525 -4.33 1.89 -5.93
N ARG A 526 -4.31 2.76 -4.91
CA ARG A 526 -4.64 2.35 -3.53
C ARG A 526 -6.09 1.93 -3.38
N ASN A 527 -7.02 2.62 -4.02
CA ASN A 527 -8.44 2.25 -3.98
C ASN A 527 -8.72 0.90 -4.64
N LYS A 528 -7.91 0.56 -5.67
CA LYS A 528 -8.08 -0.64 -6.49
C LYS A 528 -7.07 -1.74 -6.19
N GLU A 529 -6.22 -1.58 -5.18
CA GLU A 529 -5.21 -2.58 -4.82
C GLU A 529 -5.93 -3.90 -4.52
N GLY A 530 -5.48 -4.98 -5.17
CA GLY A 530 -6.09 -6.30 -5.00
C GLY A 530 -7.30 -6.61 -5.87
N THR A 531 -7.72 -5.70 -6.74
CA THR A 531 -8.83 -5.91 -7.69
C THR A 531 -8.37 -6.34 -9.08
N GLY A 532 -7.06 -6.56 -9.28
CA GLY A 532 -6.49 -6.91 -10.59
C GLY A 532 -6.22 -5.72 -11.52
N VAL A 533 -6.41 -4.49 -11.06
CA VAL A 533 -6.19 -3.27 -11.87
C VAL A 533 -4.78 -2.72 -11.69
N ARG A 534 -3.98 -2.71 -12.76
CA ARG A 534 -2.68 -2.03 -12.84
C ARG A 534 -2.89 -0.54 -13.14
N VAL A 535 -2.18 0.35 -12.45
CA VAL A 535 -2.14 1.77 -12.81
C VAL A 535 -0.80 2.13 -13.43
N ILE A 536 -0.82 2.86 -14.54
CA ILE A 536 0.36 3.38 -15.24
C ILE A 536 0.29 4.91 -15.23
N LEU A 537 1.34 5.57 -14.76
CA LEU A 537 1.50 7.02 -14.84
C LEU A 537 2.03 7.38 -16.22
N ALA A 538 1.18 7.91 -17.10
CA ALA A 538 1.52 8.25 -18.48
C ALA A 538 2.38 9.52 -18.57
N GLY A 539 2.38 10.33 -17.51
CA GLY A 539 3.16 11.55 -17.40
C GLY A 539 4.65 11.33 -17.14
N THR A 540 4.96 10.41 -16.23
CA THR A 540 6.28 10.25 -15.60
C THR A 540 7.12 9.15 -16.24
N MET A 541 8.41 9.39 -16.44
CA MET A 541 9.33 8.45 -17.07
C MET A 541 9.76 7.34 -16.11
N ASP A 542 10.10 7.70 -14.87
CA ASP A 542 10.51 6.74 -13.84
C ASP A 542 10.30 7.32 -12.44
N ALA A 543 10.02 6.49 -11.43
CA ALA A 543 10.00 6.95 -10.04
C ALA A 543 10.19 5.81 -9.03
N THR A 544 10.20 6.16 -7.75
CA THR A 544 10.51 5.23 -6.64
C THR A 544 9.39 4.25 -6.28
N ASN A 545 8.17 4.44 -6.81
CA ASN A 545 7.01 3.66 -6.40
C ASN A 545 6.81 2.43 -7.28
N THR A 546 7.23 1.26 -6.78
CA THR A 546 7.15 -0.02 -7.51
C THR A 546 5.73 -0.54 -7.74
N GLU A 547 4.72 0.07 -7.09
CA GLU A 547 3.33 -0.38 -7.15
C GLU A 547 2.56 0.11 -8.37
N VAL A 548 3.10 1.11 -9.06
CA VAL A 548 2.54 1.66 -10.31
C VAL A 548 3.52 1.46 -11.46
N GLY A 549 2.99 1.54 -12.67
CA GLY A 549 3.79 1.57 -13.90
C GLY A 549 4.07 3.00 -14.30
N TYR A 550 5.00 3.17 -15.22
CA TYR A 550 5.41 4.47 -15.75
C TYR A 550 5.27 4.49 -17.26
N LYS A 551 5.50 5.65 -17.86
CA LYS A 551 5.36 5.92 -19.29
C LYS A 551 5.97 4.85 -20.22
N PRO A 552 7.13 4.21 -19.93
CA PRO A 552 7.67 3.11 -20.74
C PRO A 552 6.71 1.92 -20.94
N GLU A 553 5.86 1.59 -19.96
CA GLU A 553 4.90 0.47 -20.06
C GLU A 553 3.83 0.72 -21.14
N LEU A 554 3.63 1.96 -21.59
CA LEU A 554 2.73 2.31 -22.69
C LEU A 554 3.31 1.96 -24.06
N PHE A 555 4.64 1.93 -24.17
CA PHE A 555 5.35 1.93 -25.45
C PHE A 555 6.20 0.69 -25.68
N ASP A 556 6.50 -0.08 -24.63
CA ASP A 556 7.30 -1.30 -24.74
C ASP A 556 6.66 -2.30 -25.72
N ARG A 557 7.46 -2.76 -26.68
CA ARG A 557 7.05 -3.61 -27.79
C ARG A 557 7.36 -5.09 -27.55
N ASP A 558 8.04 -5.42 -26.46
CA ASP A 558 8.33 -6.80 -26.05
C ASP A 558 7.04 -7.55 -25.74
N SER A 559 6.69 -8.52 -26.58
CA SER A 559 5.43 -9.28 -26.43
C SER A 559 5.43 -10.24 -25.23
N GLU A 560 6.58 -10.67 -24.73
CA GLU A 560 6.63 -11.70 -23.69
C GLU A 560 6.60 -11.11 -22.28
N HIS A 561 7.16 -9.91 -22.10
CA HIS A 561 7.46 -9.39 -20.76
C HIS A 561 7.02 -7.94 -20.50
N ALA A 562 6.55 -7.20 -21.51
CA ALA A 562 6.21 -5.80 -21.34
C ALA A 562 4.94 -5.56 -20.49
N VAL A 563 3.89 -6.36 -20.70
CA VAL A 563 2.58 -6.12 -20.08
C VAL A 563 2.52 -6.76 -18.70
N LYS A 564 2.26 -5.94 -17.68
CA LYS A 564 2.16 -6.38 -16.28
C LYS A 564 0.73 -6.23 -15.77
N TYR A 565 0.15 -7.32 -15.30
CA TYR A 565 -1.15 -7.32 -14.66
C TYR A 565 -1.01 -7.24 -13.14
N ALA A 566 -1.85 -6.44 -12.49
CA ALA A 566 -1.96 -6.48 -11.04
C ALA A 566 -2.68 -7.75 -10.58
N VAL A 567 -2.39 -8.20 -9.36
CA VAL A 567 -3.02 -9.40 -8.79
C VAL A 567 -4.43 -9.08 -8.29
N ASP A 568 -5.39 -9.92 -8.67
CA ASP A 568 -6.71 -10.00 -8.02
C ASP A 568 -6.61 -10.97 -6.84
N TRP A 569 -6.77 -10.45 -5.62
CA TRP A 569 -6.64 -11.25 -4.40
C TRP A 569 -7.69 -12.34 -4.28
N VAL A 570 -8.89 -12.14 -4.81
CA VAL A 570 -9.95 -13.15 -4.79
C VAL A 570 -9.63 -14.25 -5.79
N LYS A 571 -9.15 -13.88 -6.99
CA LYS A 571 -8.76 -14.88 -8.00
C LYS A 571 -7.56 -15.71 -7.54
N GLU A 572 -6.57 -15.07 -6.93
CA GLU A 572 -5.30 -15.69 -6.55
C GLU A 572 -5.39 -16.45 -5.21
N HIS A 573 -5.98 -15.83 -4.20
CA HIS A 573 -6.02 -16.35 -2.83
C HIS A 573 -7.40 -16.82 -2.38
N GLY A 574 -8.43 -16.69 -3.22
CA GLY A 574 -9.78 -17.14 -2.91
C GLY A 574 -9.85 -18.67 -2.72
N PRO A 575 -10.70 -19.15 -1.80
CA PRO A 575 -10.81 -20.56 -1.49
C PRO A 575 -11.48 -21.31 -2.64
N LYS A 576 -10.97 -22.50 -2.96
CA LYS A 576 -11.56 -23.41 -3.96
C LYS A 576 -11.93 -24.74 -3.29
N LEU A 577 -12.54 -25.65 -4.05
CA LEU A 577 -12.72 -27.03 -3.63
C LEU A 577 -11.93 -27.94 -4.56
N VAL A 578 -11.24 -28.93 -3.98
CA VAL A 578 -10.51 -29.96 -4.72
C VAL A 578 -10.88 -31.34 -4.18
N LYS A 579 -10.85 -32.35 -5.05
CA LYS A 579 -11.08 -33.74 -4.66
C LYS A 579 -9.82 -34.58 -4.88
N THR A 580 -9.52 -35.46 -3.93
CA THR A 580 -8.48 -36.48 -4.09
C THR A 580 -8.96 -37.58 -5.03
N SER A 581 -8.03 -38.43 -5.49
CA SER A 581 -8.34 -39.66 -6.23
C SER A 581 -9.24 -40.63 -5.45
N THR A 582 -9.23 -40.55 -4.12
CA THR A 582 -10.09 -41.33 -3.20
C THR A 582 -11.45 -40.67 -2.94
N GLY A 583 -11.74 -39.50 -3.53
CA GLY A 583 -13.01 -38.80 -3.42
C GLY A 583 -13.16 -37.89 -2.20
N GLN A 584 -12.12 -37.72 -1.38
CA GLN A 584 -12.14 -36.76 -0.25
C GLN A 584 -12.11 -35.33 -0.78
N THR A 585 -12.95 -34.45 -0.22
CA THR A 585 -13.04 -33.05 -0.63
C THR A 585 -12.31 -32.16 0.36
N PHE A 586 -11.43 -31.29 -0.14
CA PHE A 586 -10.68 -30.31 0.66
C PHE A 586 -11.02 -28.90 0.21
N VAL A 587 -11.02 -27.96 1.17
CA VAL A 587 -10.94 -26.53 0.87
C VAL A 587 -9.51 -26.24 0.43
N ASP A 588 -9.36 -25.79 -0.80
CA ASP A 588 -8.09 -25.56 -1.49
C ASP A 588 -7.65 -24.11 -1.31
N THR A 589 -6.63 -23.93 -0.47
CA THR A 589 -5.99 -22.66 -0.13
C THR A 589 -4.48 -22.86 -0.10
N LYS A 590 -3.72 -21.78 0.01
CA LYS A 590 -2.27 -21.86 0.19
C LYS A 590 -1.86 -22.67 1.42
N MET A 591 -2.61 -22.53 2.52
CA MET A 591 -2.36 -23.30 3.75
C MET A 591 -2.60 -24.79 3.53
N SER A 592 -3.76 -25.19 2.99
CA SER A 592 -4.09 -26.61 2.82
C SER A 592 -3.21 -27.30 1.79
N ARG A 593 -2.80 -26.61 0.73
CA ARG A 593 -1.79 -27.11 -0.24
C ARG A 593 -0.45 -27.37 0.43
N LEU A 594 0.00 -26.44 1.28
CA LEU A 594 1.28 -26.57 1.99
C LEU A 594 1.28 -27.77 2.94
N ILE A 595 0.25 -27.91 3.77
CA ILE A 595 0.23 -28.89 4.86
C ILE A 595 -0.43 -30.23 4.48
N GLY A 596 -1.18 -30.28 3.37
CA GLY A 596 -1.93 -31.47 2.95
C GLY A 596 -3.12 -31.83 3.84
N LEU A 597 -3.66 -30.86 4.59
CA LEU A 597 -4.77 -31.01 5.55
C LEU A 597 -5.77 -29.85 5.37
N PRO A 598 -6.99 -29.92 5.95
CA PRO A 598 -7.91 -28.79 5.93
C PRO A 598 -7.26 -27.51 6.47
N PRO A 599 -7.61 -26.31 5.96
CA PRO A 599 -7.03 -25.03 6.38
C PRO A 599 -7.61 -24.54 7.73
N VAL A 600 -7.74 -25.47 8.67
CA VAL A 600 -8.25 -25.29 10.04
C VAL A 600 -7.22 -25.92 10.97
N MET A 601 -6.70 -25.13 11.92
CA MET A 601 -5.66 -25.60 12.83
C MET A 601 -5.97 -25.33 14.31
N VAL A 602 -5.44 -26.19 15.18
CA VAL A 602 -5.43 -25.98 16.63
C VAL A 602 -4.09 -25.35 17.03
N ALA A 603 -4.13 -24.14 17.58
CA ALA A 603 -2.91 -23.42 17.96
C ALA A 603 -2.26 -23.99 19.22
N GLY A 604 -0.97 -23.73 19.40
CA GLY A 604 -0.21 -24.09 20.59
C GLY A 604 -0.71 -23.34 21.82
N MET A 605 -1.22 -24.06 22.80
CA MET A 605 -1.80 -23.55 24.04
C MET A 605 -1.21 -24.28 25.24
N THR A 606 -0.43 -23.59 26.07
CA THR A 606 0.33 -24.23 27.17
C THR A 606 -0.50 -25.18 28.05
N PRO A 607 -1.69 -24.85 28.56
CA PRO A 607 -2.42 -25.81 29.39
C PRO A 607 -3.14 -26.91 28.60
N CYS A 608 -3.36 -26.72 27.29
CA CYS A 608 -4.29 -27.54 26.50
C CYS A 608 -3.59 -28.46 25.49
N THR A 609 -2.55 -27.98 24.80
CA THR A 609 -1.79 -28.74 23.78
C THR A 609 -0.39 -29.14 24.24
N VAL A 610 -0.14 -29.18 25.56
CA VAL A 610 1.00 -29.89 26.17
C VAL A 610 0.74 -31.40 26.26
N PRO A 611 -0.46 -31.89 26.66
CA PRO A 611 -0.73 -33.32 26.66
C PRO A 611 -0.54 -33.93 25.28
N TRP A 612 0.40 -34.88 25.18
CA TRP A 612 0.84 -35.48 23.93
C TRP A 612 -0.28 -36.27 23.23
N ASP A 613 -1.19 -36.83 24.02
CA ASP A 613 -2.33 -37.62 23.58
C ASP A 613 -3.44 -36.75 22.96
N PHE A 614 -3.69 -35.54 23.47
CA PHE A 614 -4.61 -34.59 22.80
C PHE A 614 -4.05 -34.13 21.45
N VAL A 615 -2.73 -33.90 21.39
CA VAL A 615 -2.04 -33.59 20.14
C VAL A 615 -2.21 -34.74 19.15
N ALA A 616 -1.87 -35.97 19.55
CA ALA A 616 -2.04 -37.15 18.71
C ALA A 616 -3.51 -37.38 18.28
N ALA A 617 -4.49 -37.18 19.17
CA ALA A 617 -5.91 -37.31 18.84
C ALA A 617 -6.35 -36.31 17.75
N THR A 618 -5.91 -35.06 17.84
CA THR A 618 -6.20 -34.03 16.83
C THR A 618 -5.52 -34.34 15.49
N MET A 619 -4.29 -34.88 15.53
CA MET A 619 -3.56 -35.35 14.34
C MET A 619 -4.28 -36.50 13.64
N ASN A 620 -4.76 -37.48 14.42
CA ASN A 620 -5.53 -38.62 13.92
C ASN A 620 -6.90 -38.20 13.37
N ALA A 621 -7.50 -37.13 13.89
CA ALA A 621 -8.71 -36.53 13.33
C ALA A 621 -8.48 -35.79 11.99
N GLY A 622 -7.23 -35.71 11.52
CA GLY A 622 -6.89 -35.10 10.23
C GLY A 622 -6.72 -33.59 10.27
N TYR A 623 -6.38 -33.01 11.43
CA TYR A 623 -6.17 -31.57 11.58
C TYR A 623 -4.75 -31.21 11.98
N HIS A 624 -4.35 -29.98 11.63
CA HIS A 624 -3.08 -29.40 12.06
C HIS A 624 -3.17 -28.98 13.53
N ILE A 625 -2.11 -29.23 14.31
CA ILE A 625 -2.03 -28.87 15.73
C ILE A 625 -0.56 -28.65 16.13
N GLU A 626 -0.33 -27.72 17.06
CA GLU A 626 0.99 -27.42 17.62
C GLU A 626 1.13 -27.99 19.05
N LEU A 627 2.17 -28.80 19.27
CA LEU A 627 2.62 -29.22 20.60
C LEU A 627 3.18 -28.00 21.34
N ALA A 628 2.59 -27.62 22.47
CA ALA A 628 3.03 -26.46 23.22
C ALA A 628 4.29 -26.78 24.06
N GLY A 629 5.44 -26.24 23.65
CA GLY A 629 6.72 -26.37 24.35
C GLY A 629 6.74 -25.74 25.74
N GLY A 630 5.84 -24.79 26.02
CA GLY A 630 5.82 -24.04 27.28
C GLY A 630 5.52 -24.86 28.54
N GLY A 631 5.00 -26.08 28.42
CA GLY A 631 4.76 -26.98 29.55
C GLY A 631 5.86 -28.01 29.79
N TYR A 632 6.97 -27.93 29.05
CA TYR A 632 8.13 -28.80 29.21
C TYR A 632 9.30 -28.00 29.77
N PHE A 633 9.94 -28.55 30.81
CA PHE A 633 10.95 -27.82 31.57
C PHE A 633 12.38 -28.32 31.32
N ILE A 634 12.53 -29.53 30.77
CA ILE A 634 13.80 -30.19 30.48
C ILE A 634 13.67 -31.04 29.21
N ASP A 635 14.79 -31.27 28.53
CA ASP A 635 14.86 -32.05 27.28
C ASP A 635 14.17 -33.43 27.40
N PRO A 636 14.49 -34.30 28.38
CA PRO A 636 13.95 -35.67 28.39
C PRO A 636 12.42 -35.71 28.45
N MET A 637 11.80 -34.74 29.13
CA MET A 637 10.35 -34.65 29.28
C MET A 637 9.67 -34.33 27.93
N MET A 638 10.23 -33.38 27.18
CA MET A 638 9.70 -33.00 25.86
C MET A 638 9.98 -34.07 24.81
N THR A 639 11.20 -34.63 24.83
CA THR A 639 11.60 -35.73 23.96
C THR A 639 10.65 -36.92 24.12
N ALA A 640 10.35 -37.33 25.36
CA ALA A 640 9.42 -38.44 25.61
C ALA A 640 8.02 -38.16 25.03
N ALA A 641 7.50 -36.94 25.18
CA ALA A 641 6.20 -36.60 24.62
C ALA A 641 6.19 -36.59 23.09
N ILE A 642 7.24 -36.06 22.45
CA ILE A 642 7.39 -36.07 20.98
C ILE A 642 7.44 -37.52 20.47
N ARG A 643 8.20 -38.40 21.13
CA ARG A 643 8.28 -39.82 20.78
C ARG A 643 6.95 -40.56 20.99
N ASN A 644 6.18 -40.20 22.03
CA ASN A 644 4.83 -40.74 22.20
C ASN A 644 3.88 -40.31 21.08
N ILE A 645 3.96 -39.05 20.63
CA ILE A 645 3.20 -38.56 19.47
C ILE A 645 3.62 -39.32 18.22
N GLU A 646 4.92 -39.41 17.94
CA GLU A 646 5.48 -40.15 16.80
C GLU A 646 4.93 -41.59 16.73
N GLY A 647 4.84 -42.28 17.87
CA GLY A 647 4.30 -43.65 17.94
C GLY A 647 2.77 -43.76 17.82
N ALA A 648 2.03 -42.66 17.87
CA ALA A 648 0.56 -42.65 17.96
C ALA A 648 -0.16 -41.93 16.80
N ILE A 649 0.58 -41.35 15.85
CA ILE A 649 0.04 -40.58 14.73
C ILE A 649 0.10 -41.39 13.41
N PRO A 650 -0.64 -40.99 12.36
CA PRO A 650 -0.55 -41.65 11.07
C PRO A 650 0.85 -41.50 10.46
N ALA A 651 1.36 -42.58 9.87
CA ALA A 651 2.66 -42.57 9.22
C ALA A 651 2.72 -41.47 8.14
N GLY A 652 3.81 -40.69 8.14
CA GLY A 652 4.01 -39.57 7.22
C GLY A 652 3.45 -38.22 7.69
N ARG A 653 2.72 -38.16 8.83
CA ARG A 653 2.27 -36.88 9.41
C ARG A 653 3.42 -36.21 10.16
N GLY A 654 3.76 -34.97 9.81
CA GLY A 654 4.77 -34.18 10.52
C GLY A 654 4.27 -33.61 11.84
N ILE A 655 5.11 -33.51 12.87
CA ILE A 655 4.85 -32.89 14.17
C ILE A 655 5.20 -31.41 14.10
N ASN A 656 4.35 -30.57 14.70
CA ASN A 656 4.55 -29.13 14.83
C ASN A 656 4.71 -28.73 16.28
N ILE A 657 5.67 -27.86 16.58
CA ILE A 657 6.00 -27.44 17.95
C ILE A 657 5.84 -25.94 18.08
N ASN A 658 5.21 -25.46 19.15
CA ASN A 658 5.16 -24.04 19.49
C ASN A 658 6.10 -23.72 20.66
N LEU A 659 7.07 -22.83 20.45
CA LEU A 659 7.97 -22.31 21.49
C LEU A 659 7.64 -20.85 21.85
N ILE A 660 8.06 -20.41 23.05
CA ILE A 660 7.76 -19.08 23.59
C ILE A 660 9.04 -18.23 23.58
N TYR A 661 9.07 -17.19 22.74
CA TYR A 661 10.28 -16.39 22.50
C TYR A 661 10.77 -15.64 23.75
N VAL A 662 9.85 -15.14 24.57
CA VAL A 662 10.15 -14.45 25.85
C VAL A 662 10.69 -15.38 26.95
N ASN A 663 10.88 -16.68 26.68
CA ASN A 663 11.52 -17.62 27.59
C ASN A 663 12.86 -18.15 27.02
N PRO A 664 13.93 -17.32 27.00
CA PRO A 664 15.21 -17.69 26.40
C PRO A 664 15.86 -18.89 27.11
N ARG A 665 15.60 -19.08 28.42
CA ARG A 665 16.09 -20.23 29.18
C ARG A 665 15.51 -21.55 28.67
N ALA A 666 14.25 -21.56 28.24
CA ALA A 666 13.67 -22.76 27.63
C ALA A 666 14.20 -22.97 26.22
N MET A 667 14.27 -21.89 25.42
CA MET A 667 14.74 -21.98 24.04
C MET A 667 16.18 -22.47 23.90
N SER A 668 17.06 -22.16 24.87
CA SER A 668 18.47 -22.57 24.83
C SER A 668 18.68 -24.09 24.80
N TRP A 669 17.72 -24.88 25.29
CA TRP A 669 17.75 -26.34 25.17
C TRP A 669 16.72 -26.87 24.17
N GLN A 670 15.58 -26.20 24.00
CA GLN A 670 14.51 -26.64 23.08
C GLN A 670 14.95 -26.61 21.62
N ILE A 671 15.66 -25.56 21.18
CA ILE A 671 16.09 -25.43 19.79
C ILE A 671 17.12 -26.52 19.42
N PRO A 672 18.22 -26.74 20.18
CA PRO A 672 19.13 -27.85 19.92
C PRO A 672 18.46 -29.22 19.99
N MET A 673 17.52 -29.42 20.92
CA MET A 673 16.75 -30.67 21.04
C MET A 673 15.94 -30.96 19.77
N ILE A 674 15.27 -29.95 19.20
CA ILE A 674 14.53 -30.10 17.93
C ILE A 674 15.48 -30.49 16.79
N GLY A 675 16.61 -29.79 16.65
CA GLY A 675 17.61 -30.10 15.62
C GLY A 675 18.14 -31.54 15.73
N ARG A 676 18.44 -31.98 16.96
CA ARG A 676 18.86 -33.36 17.25
C ARG A 676 17.78 -34.39 16.89
N LEU A 677 16.56 -34.22 17.37
CA LEU A 677 15.46 -35.15 17.08
C LEU A 677 15.15 -35.22 15.58
N ARG A 678 15.22 -34.07 14.88
CA ARG A 678 15.05 -34.05 13.44
C ARG A 678 16.13 -34.83 12.70
N ALA A 679 17.40 -34.67 13.10
CA ALA A 679 18.52 -35.43 12.56
C ALA A 679 18.42 -36.94 12.86
N GLU A 680 17.81 -37.32 13.99
CA GLU A 680 17.50 -38.71 14.35
C GLU A 680 16.33 -39.32 13.54
N GLY A 681 15.68 -38.53 12.68
CA GLY A 681 14.57 -38.99 11.82
C GLY A 681 13.18 -38.79 12.40
N VAL A 682 13.03 -38.13 13.57
CA VAL A 682 11.71 -37.77 14.10
C VAL A 682 11.00 -36.87 13.10
N PRO A 683 9.71 -37.10 12.82
CA PRO A 683 8.98 -36.35 11.80
C PRO A 683 8.61 -34.94 12.28
N ILE A 684 9.53 -34.14 12.82
CA ILE A 684 9.27 -32.73 13.14
C ILE A 684 9.34 -31.91 11.84
N GLU A 685 8.23 -31.30 11.44
CA GLU A 685 8.13 -30.59 10.16
C GLU A 685 7.98 -29.08 10.31
N GLY A 686 7.51 -28.58 11.45
CA GLY A 686 7.44 -27.14 11.63
C GLY A 686 7.56 -26.65 13.06
N LEU A 687 7.98 -25.40 13.16
CA LEU A 687 8.21 -24.68 14.40
C LEU A 687 7.41 -23.39 14.37
N THR A 688 6.66 -23.11 15.42
CA THR A 688 5.97 -21.84 15.63
C THR A 688 6.62 -21.10 16.79
N ILE A 689 6.95 -19.83 16.57
CA ILE A 689 7.46 -18.94 17.61
C ILE A 689 6.33 -18.00 18.04
N GLY A 690 5.91 -18.16 19.30
CA GLY A 690 4.89 -17.32 19.94
C GLY A 690 5.50 -16.28 20.88
N ALA A 691 4.68 -15.29 21.26
CA ALA A 691 5.04 -14.20 22.18
C ALA A 691 6.29 -13.41 21.73
N GLY A 692 6.40 -13.13 20.44
CA GLY A 692 7.51 -12.36 19.86
C GLY A 692 7.82 -12.82 18.44
N VAL A 693 8.46 -11.93 17.66
CA VAL A 693 9.04 -12.26 16.36
C VAL A 693 10.56 -12.09 16.47
N PRO A 694 11.37 -13.11 16.12
CA PRO A 694 12.83 -13.02 16.19
C PRO A 694 13.40 -11.99 15.20
N SER A 695 14.68 -11.66 15.36
CA SER A 695 15.42 -10.90 14.33
C SER A 695 15.58 -11.75 13.07
N ILE A 696 15.98 -11.12 11.96
CA ILE A 696 16.16 -11.82 10.68
C ILE A 696 17.25 -12.90 10.81
N GLU A 697 18.34 -12.58 11.52
CA GLU A 697 19.48 -13.47 11.73
C GLU A 697 19.08 -14.71 12.52
N VAL A 698 18.34 -14.53 13.61
CA VAL A 698 17.85 -15.63 14.45
C VAL A 698 16.83 -16.49 13.70
N ALA A 699 15.94 -15.86 12.92
CA ALA A 699 15.00 -16.61 12.08
C ALA A 699 15.71 -17.44 11.00
N ASN A 700 16.73 -16.86 10.35
CA ASN A 700 17.54 -17.54 9.34
C ASN A 700 18.26 -18.76 9.92
N GLU A 701 18.80 -18.66 11.14
CA GLU A 701 19.41 -19.79 11.83
C GLU A 701 18.41 -20.95 11.97
N TYR A 702 17.18 -20.69 12.44
CA TYR A 702 16.17 -21.72 12.58
C TYR A 702 15.76 -22.34 11.25
N ILE A 703 15.59 -21.52 10.22
CA ILE A 703 15.19 -21.94 8.86
C ILE A 703 16.25 -22.85 8.24
N GLN A 704 17.53 -22.49 8.37
CA GLN A 704 18.61 -23.16 7.66
C GLN A 704 19.17 -24.39 8.40
N THR A 705 19.09 -24.42 9.73
CA THR A 705 19.78 -25.46 10.53
C THR A 705 18.87 -26.59 11.00
N LEU A 706 17.58 -26.33 11.23
CA LEU A 706 16.69 -27.29 11.90
C LEU A 706 16.06 -28.33 10.96
N GLY A 707 16.20 -28.20 9.63
CA GLY A 707 15.64 -29.15 8.67
C GLY A 707 14.11 -29.21 8.66
N LEU A 708 13.47 -28.07 8.94
CA LEU A 708 12.01 -27.88 8.95
C LEU A 708 11.47 -27.68 7.53
N LYS A 709 10.17 -27.95 7.34
CA LYS A 709 9.44 -27.68 6.09
C LYS A 709 8.76 -26.31 6.08
N HIS A 710 8.42 -25.78 7.26
CA HIS A 710 7.82 -24.47 7.42
C HIS A 710 8.05 -23.89 8.82
N ILE A 711 7.93 -22.58 8.95
CA ILE A 711 8.04 -21.86 10.23
C ILE A 711 6.81 -20.97 10.43
N GLY A 712 6.34 -20.85 11.66
CA GLY A 712 5.21 -20.00 12.04
C GLY A 712 5.63 -18.87 12.97
N PHE A 713 5.04 -17.69 12.79
CA PHE A 713 5.20 -16.55 13.68
C PHE A 713 3.84 -16.01 14.10
N LYS A 714 3.72 -15.58 15.36
CA LYS A 714 2.51 -14.93 15.92
C LYS A 714 2.77 -13.44 16.18
N PRO A 715 2.74 -12.58 15.14
CA PRO A 715 2.92 -11.14 15.32
C PRO A 715 1.72 -10.52 16.05
N GLY A 716 2.00 -9.66 17.03
CA GLY A 716 0.97 -8.98 17.84
C GLY A 716 0.77 -7.50 17.53
N SER A 717 1.47 -6.95 16.53
CA SER A 717 1.41 -5.55 16.10
C SER A 717 1.73 -5.42 14.61
N MET A 718 1.48 -4.25 14.01
CA MET A 718 1.87 -3.97 12.62
C MET A 718 3.38 -4.04 12.39
N ASP A 719 4.18 -3.56 13.34
CA ASP A 719 5.65 -3.63 13.24
C ASP A 719 6.12 -5.09 13.27
N ALA A 720 5.48 -5.93 14.09
CA ALA A 720 5.75 -7.35 14.11
C ALA A 720 5.32 -8.05 12.79
N ILE A 721 4.20 -7.64 12.17
CA ILE A 721 3.83 -8.11 10.82
C ILE A 721 4.92 -7.72 9.81
N GLN A 722 5.40 -6.48 9.85
CA GLN A 722 6.47 -6.03 8.95
C GLN A 722 7.77 -6.83 9.16
N GLN A 723 8.10 -7.18 10.41
CA GLN A 723 9.24 -8.04 10.70
C GLN A 723 9.08 -9.44 10.09
N VAL A 724 7.88 -10.03 10.13
CA VAL A 724 7.60 -11.31 9.46
C VAL A 724 7.75 -11.19 7.93
N ILE A 725 7.30 -10.08 7.34
CA ILE A 725 7.49 -9.79 5.91
C ILE A 725 8.99 -9.73 5.58
N ASN A 726 9.80 -9.07 6.41
CA ASN A 726 11.24 -8.97 6.19
C ASN A 726 11.93 -10.34 6.27
N ILE A 727 11.54 -11.19 7.23
CA ILE A 727 12.02 -12.58 7.32
C ILE A 727 11.64 -13.39 6.08
N ALA A 728 10.39 -13.25 5.61
CA ALA A 728 9.91 -13.94 4.42
C ALA A 728 10.67 -13.51 3.16
N LYS A 729 10.95 -12.21 3.00
CA LYS A 729 11.78 -11.67 1.91
C LYS A 729 13.22 -12.18 1.95
N ALA A 730 13.79 -12.38 3.15
CA ALA A 730 15.12 -12.94 3.31
C ALA A 730 15.19 -14.44 2.96
N ASN A 731 14.05 -15.14 2.95
CA ASN A 731 13.96 -16.58 2.68
C ASN A 731 12.86 -16.89 1.64
N PRO A 732 12.94 -16.37 0.40
CA PRO A 732 11.83 -16.32 -0.54
C PRO A 732 11.27 -17.68 -0.98
N THR A 733 12.03 -18.77 -0.77
CA THR A 733 11.62 -20.15 -1.12
C THR A 733 11.13 -20.95 0.09
N PHE A 734 11.19 -20.40 1.31
CA PHE A 734 10.82 -21.09 2.53
C PHE A 734 9.42 -20.68 3.01
N PRO A 735 8.49 -21.62 3.27
CA PRO A 735 7.13 -21.30 3.73
C PRO A 735 7.09 -20.68 5.14
N VAL A 736 6.43 -19.52 5.26
CA VAL A 736 6.26 -18.78 6.51
C VAL A 736 4.78 -18.62 6.84
N LEU A 737 4.30 -19.27 7.91
CA LEU A 737 2.94 -19.09 8.43
C LEU A 737 2.88 -17.83 9.29
N LEU A 738 2.18 -16.80 8.80
CA LEU A 738 1.85 -15.61 9.57
C LEU A 738 0.52 -15.87 10.29
N GLN A 739 0.61 -16.29 11.55
CA GLN A 739 -0.54 -16.56 12.41
C GLN A 739 -0.98 -15.27 13.10
N TRP A 740 -1.83 -14.49 12.43
CA TRP A 740 -2.29 -13.21 12.93
C TRP A 740 -3.32 -13.39 14.05
N THR A 741 -3.01 -12.82 15.21
CA THR A 741 -3.92 -12.83 16.36
C THR A 741 -4.10 -11.43 16.95
N GLY A 742 -5.34 -10.94 16.95
CA GLY A 742 -5.71 -9.68 17.60
C GLY A 742 -5.85 -9.80 19.12
N GLY A 743 -6.08 -8.67 19.80
CA GLY A 743 -6.15 -8.57 21.26
C GLY A 743 -7.31 -9.34 21.91
N ARG A 744 -8.36 -9.66 21.15
CA ARG A 744 -9.50 -10.48 21.61
C ARG A 744 -9.19 -11.98 21.80
N GLY A 745 -7.96 -12.42 21.53
CA GLY A 745 -7.54 -13.82 21.72
C GLY A 745 -7.51 -14.26 23.20
N GLY A 746 -7.66 -15.55 23.45
CA GLY A 746 -7.51 -16.13 24.80
C GLY A 746 -6.04 -16.31 25.21
N GLY A 747 -5.76 -16.23 26.52
CA GLY A 747 -4.37 -16.28 27.00
C GLY A 747 -3.66 -14.94 26.85
N HIS A 748 -2.35 -14.95 26.61
CA HIS A 748 -1.60 -13.71 26.34
C HIS A 748 -2.11 -13.05 25.06
N HIS A 749 -2.34 -11.74 25.10
CA HIS A 749 -2.91 -11.01 23.97
C HIS A 749 -2.26 -9.64 23.77
N SER A 750 -2.39 -9.08 22.57
CA SER A 750 -2.00 -7.69 22.30
C SER A 750 -3.11 -6.71 22.70
N PHE A 751 -2.86 -5.42 22.48
CA PHE A 751 -3.85 -4.35 22.62
C PHE A 751 -4.50 -4.00 21.27
N GLU A 752 -4.22 -4.77 20.21
CA GLU A 752 -4.64 -4.45 18.84
C GLU A 752 -6.06 -4.92 18.54
N ASP A 753 -6.78 -4.13 17.76
CA ASP A 753 -7.92 -4.62 16.98
C ASP A 753 -7.46 -5.72 16.00
N PHE A 754 -8.35 -6.67 15.72
CA PHE A 754 -8.05 -7.76 14.77
C PHE A 754 -8.01 -7.27 13.32
N HIS A 755 -8.88 -6.35 12.91
CA HIS A 755 -9.07 -6.02 11.51
C HIS A 755 -8.10 -4.97 11.01
N GLN A 756 -7.93 -3.88 11.75
CA GLN A 756 -7.21 -2.68 11.30
C GLN A 756 -5.75 -2.96 10.87
N PRO A 757 -4.93 -3.74 11.62
CA PRO A 757 -3.57 -4.07 11.19
C PRO A 757 -3.53 -4.86 9.89
N ILE A 758 -4.50 -5.75 9.66
CA ILE A 758 -4.57 -6.52 8.42
C ILE A 758 -4.99 -5.64 7.25
N LEU A 759 -6.00 -4.79 7.40
CA LEU A 759 -6.42 -3.87 6.33
C LEU A 759 -5.25 -3.01 5.80
N GLN A 760 -4.32 -2.62 6.67
CA GLN A 760 -3.16 -1.80 6.29
C GLN A 760 -1.97 -2.60 5.76
N MET A 761 -1.85 -3.88 6.14
CA MET A 761 -0.68 -4.70 5.81
C MET A 761 -0.96 -5.78 4.76
N TYR A 762 -2.23 -6.05 4.43
CA TYR A 762 -2.63 -7.18 3.57
C TYR A 762 -1.93 -7.15 2.21
N GLY A 763 -1.93 -6.00 1.51
CA GLY A 763 -1.23 -5.86 0.22
C GLY A 763 0.27 -6.16 0.33
N ARG A 764 0.93 -5.71 1.41
CA ARG A 764 2.36 -5.97 1.67
C ARG A 764 2.62 -7.44 2.02
N ILE A 765 1.70 -8.09 2.73
CA ILE A 765 1.77 -9.52 3.05
C ILE A 765 1.64 -10.34 1.76
N ARG A 766 0.66 -10.03 0.91
CA ARG A 766 0.38 -10.79 -0.32
C ARG A 766 1.44 -10.66 -1.41
N LYS A 767 2.29 -9.62 -1.34
CA LYS A 767 3.49 -9.48 -2.20
C LYS A 767 4.62 -10.45 -1.87
N CYS A 768 4.51 -11.21 -0.79
CA CYS A 768 5.45 -12.27 -0.44
C CYS A 768 4.80 -13.64 -0.67
N ASP A 769 5.13 -14.26 -1.81
CA ASP A 769 4.56 -15.54 -2.27
C ASP A 769 4.86 -16.72 -1.35
N ASN A 770 5.75 -16.59 -0.39
CA ASN A 770 6.04 -17.61 0.62
C ASN A 770 5.32 -17.41 1.96
N ILE A 771 4.52 -16.33 2.14
CA ILE A 771 3.72 -16.12 3.36
C ILE A 771 2.36 -16.81 3.26
N ILE A 772 2.03 -17.62 4.27
CA ILE A 772 0.72 -18.24 4.48
C ILE A 772 0.00 -17.47 5.58
N LEU A 773 -1.02 -16.71 5.22
CA LEU A 773 -1.73 -15.82 6.14
C LEU A 773 -2.88 -16.56 6.83
N VAL A 774 -2.77 -16.74 8.15
CA VAL A 774 -3.73 -17.50 8.96
C VAL A 774 -4.44 -16.57 9.95
N ALA A 775 -5.77 -16.54 9.91
CA ALA A 775 -6.61 -15.72 10.80
C ALA A 775 -6.79 -16.42 12.16
N GLY A 776 -6.64 -15.67 13.25
CA GLY A 776 -6.85 -16.24 14.59
C GLY A 776 -7.19 -15.28 15.71
N SER A 777 -8.46 -15.12 16.08
CA SER A 777 -8.88 -14.78 17.45
C SER A 777 -10.40 -14.68 17.47
N GLY A 778 -11.06 -15.32 18.44
CA GLY A 778 -12.52 -15.23 18.57
C GLY A 778 -13.33 -16.07 17.57
N PHE A 779 -12.73 -17.08 16.94
CA PHE A 779 -13.43 -18.00 16.02
C PHE A 779 -13.94 -19.26 16.73
N GLY A 780 -15.14 -19.71 16.38
CA GLY A 780 -15.78 -20.88 16.99
C GLY A 780 -16.55 -21.80 16.04
N ALA A 781 -16.93 -21.32 14.86
CA ALA A 781 -17.76 -22.07 13.92
C ALA A 781 -17.34 -21.85 12.45
N ALA A 782 -18.13 -22.34 11.50
CA ALA A 782 -17.87 -22.09 10.09
C ALA A 782 -18.41 -20.72 9.67
N GLU A 783 -19.55 -20.32 10.22
CA GLU A 783 -20.32 -19.13 9.86
C GLU A 783 -19.58 -17.83 10.17
N ASP A 784 -18.88 -17.77 11.30
CA ASP A 784 -18.05 -16.63 11.72
C ASP A 784 -16.69 -16.60 11.00
N THR A 785 -16.20 -17.76 10.55
CA THR A 785 -14.87 -17.93 9.93
C THR A 785 -14.91 -17.78 8.40
N TYR A 786 -15.99 -18.20 7.75
CA TYR A 786 -16.13 -18.19 6.29
C TYR A 786 -15.97 -16.81 5.64
N PRO A 787 -16.44 -15.69 6.23
CA PRO A 787 -16.17 -14.35 5.70
C PRO A 787 -14.68 -14.02 5.57
N TYR A 788 -13.83 -14.60 6.44
CA TYR A 788 -12.39 -14.42 6.40
C TYR A 788 -11.72 -15.28 5.34
N LEU A 789 -12.15 -16.53 5.17
CA LEU A 789 -11.68 -17.40 4.07
C LEU A 789 -12.02 -16.81 2.70
N THR A 790 -13.24 -16.29 2.53
CA THR A 790 -13.68 -15.68 1.27
C THR A 790 -13.21 -14.24 1.06
N GLY A 791 -12.76 -13.58 2.13
CA GLY A 791 -12.27 -12.20 2.09
C GLY A 791 -13.33 -11.10 2.19
N VAL A 792 -14.62 -11.44 2.12
CA VAL A 792 -15.73 -10.46 2.14
C VAL A 792 -15.83 -9.65 3.44
N TRP A 793 -15.15 -10.09 4.50
CA TRP A 793 -15.06 -9.36 5.77
C TRP A 793 -14.51 -7.93 5.59
N ALA A 794 -13.66 -7.70 4.59
CA ALA A 794 -13.01 -6.41 4.36
C ALA A 794 -13.95 -5.37 3.72
N ASN A 795 -14.98 -5.83 2.99
CA ASN A 795 -15.95 -4.96 2.31
C ASN A 795 -16.70 -4.04 3.27
N LYS A 796 -16.97 -4.50 4.50
CA LYS A 796 -17.63 -3.69 5.54
C LYS A 796 -16.80 -2.47 5.97
N PHE A 797 -15.51 -2.45 5.63
CA PHE A 797 -14.57 -1.37 5.92
C PHE A 797 -14.22 -0.52 4.68
N GLY A 798 -14.87 -0.76 3.53
CA GLY A 798 -14.59 -0.05 2.28
C GLY A 798 -13.31 -0.51 1.57
N PHE A 799 -12.89 -1.76 1.80
CA PHE A 799 -11.76 -2.37 1.11
C PHE A 799 -12.22 -3.51 0.18
N PRO A 800 -11.44 -3.84 -0.87
CA PRO A 800 -11.64 -5.06 -1.65
C PRO A 800 -11.58 -6.32 -0.77
N ALA A 801 -12.14 -7.43 -1.26
CA ALA A 801 -12.14 -8.69 -0.52
C ALA A 801 -10.69 -9.18 -0.27
N MET A 802 -10.42 -9.58 0.99
CA MET A 802 -9.09 -10.00 1.47
C MET A 802 -9.10 -11.43 2.03
N PRO A 803 -9.07 -12.48 1.17
CA PRO A 803 -9.10 -13.88 1.60
C PRO A 803 -7.96 -14.25 2.55
N PHE A 804 -8.23 -15.02 3.59
CA PHE A 804 -7.21 -15.68 4.41
C PHE A 804 -6.94 -17.09 3.91
N ASP A 805 -5.70 -17.56 4.08
CA ASP A 805 -5.30 -18.90 3.63
C ASP A 805 -5.80 -20.00 4.58
N GLY A 806 -6.12 -19.65 5.83
CA GLY A 806 -6.71 -20.58 6.78
C GLY A 806 -6.99 -19.93 8.12
N CYS A 807 -7.44 -20.73 9.08
CA CYS A 807 -7.93 -20.24 10.37
C CYS A 807 -7.42 -21.09 11.52
N LEU A 808 -7.08 -20.43 12.63
CA LEU A 808 -6.60 -21.07 13.86
C LEU A 808 -7.63 -20.95 14.99
N PHE A 809 -7.73 -22.02 15.77
CA PHE A 809 -8.70 -22.16 16.86
C PHE A 809 -7.95 -22.50 18.16
N GLY A 810 -8.04 -21.58 19.12
CA GLY A 810 -7.49 -21.74 20.47
C GLY A 810 -8.58 -22.10 21.46
N SER A 811 -9.19 -21.08 22.08
CA SER A 811 -10.21 -21.21 23.14
C SER A 811 -11.32 -22.21 22.81
N ARG A 812 -11.76 -22.27 21.54
CA ARG A 812 -12.77 -23.21 21.04
C ARG A 812 -12.45 -24.68 21.37
N MET A 813 -11.17 -25.04 21.32
CA MET A 813 -10.71 -26.43 21.46
C MET A 813 -10.52 -26.86 22.92
N MET A 814 -10.59 -25.93 23.89
CA MET A 814 -10.37 -26.22 25.32
C MET A 814 -11.45 -27.12 25.93
N VAL A 815 -12.61 -27.24 25.29
CA VAL A 815 -13.72 -28.08 25.74
C VAL A 815 -13.85 -29.40 24.96
N ALA A 816 -12.92 -29.67 24.03
CA ALA A 816 -12.86 -30.94 23.31
C ALA A 816 -12.80 -32.11 24.31
N LYS A 817 -13.43 -33.24 23.97
CA LYS A 817 -13.52 -34.40 24.88
C LYS A 817 -12.14 -34.89 25.30
N GLU A 818 -11.21 -34.93 24.35
CA GLU A 818 -9.84 -35.43 24.45
C GLU A 818 -8.90 -34.43 25.15
N ALA A 819 -9.28 -33.16 25.29
CA ALA A 819 -8.48 -32.17 26.01
C ALA A 819 -8.49 -32.45 27.53
N HIS A 820 -7.34 -32.25 28.18
CA HIS A 820 -7.16 -32.54 29.62
C HIS A 820 -7.75 -31.50 30.57
N THR A 821 -8.45 -30.48 30.03
CA THR A 821 -9.18 -29.53 30.88
C THR A 821 -10.18 -30.28 31.77
N SER A 822 -10.11 -30.04 33.08
CA SER A 822 -10.97 -30.73 34.05
C SER A 822 -12.46 -30.55 33.72
N PRO A 823 -13.34 -31.54 33.96
CA PRO A 823 -14.75 -31.46 33.59
C PRO A 823 -15.47 -30.19 34.08
N ALA A 824 -15.26 -29.80 35.35
CA ALA A 824 -15.84 -28.57 35.90
C ALA A 824 -15.28 -27.28 35.23
N ALA A 825 -14.02 -27.30 34.80
CA ALA A 825 -13.44 -26.19 34.05
C ALA A 825 -13.99 -26.13 32.62
N LYS A 826 -14.21 -27.28 31.96
CA LYS A 826 -14.91 -27.32 30.66
C LYS A 826 -16.31 -26.73 30.77
N GLN A 827 -17.06 -27.11 31.82
CA GLN A 827 -18.38 -26.54 32.08
C GLN A 827 -18.30 -25.02 32.27
N ALA A 828 -17.39 -24.53 33.12
CA ALA A 828 -17.21 -23.10 33.33
C ALA A 828 -16.81 -22.32 32.06
N ILE A 829 -16.08 -22.95 31.12
CA ILE A 829 -15.79 -22.38 29.80
C ILE A 829 -17.06 -22.31 28.96
N CYS A 830 -17.87 -23.38 28.93
CA CYS A 830 -19.14 -23.40 28.20
C CYS A 830 -20.16 -22.42 28.77
N ASP A 831 -20.15 -22.19 30.09
CA ASP A 831 -21.06 -21.27 30.78
C ASP A 831 -20.69 -19.79 30.55
N ALA A 832 -19.50 -19.50 30.03
CA ALA A 832 -19.09 -18.14 29.69
C ALA A 832 -19.86 -17.66 28.45
N PRO A 833 -20.73 -16.62 28.56
CA PRO A 833 -21.59 -16.21 27.45
C PRO A 833 -20.84 -15.69 26.21
N GLY A 834 -19.60 -15.21 26.38
CA GLY A 834 -18.88 -14.47 25.35
C GLY A 834 -19.44 -13.06 25.14
N VAL A 835 -18.83 -12.34 24.20
CA VAL A 835 -19.26 -11.02 23.71
C VAL A 835 -18.86 -10.85 22.25
N ASP A 836 -19.46 -9.87 21.59
CA ASP A 836 -19.07 -9.45 20.26
C ASP A 836 -17.73 -8.69 20.24
N ASP A 837 -17.16 -8.57 19.04
CA ASP A 837 -15.90 -7.86 18.79
C ASP A 837 -15.91 -6.39 19.23
N SER A 838 -17.06 -5.71 19.21
CA SER A 838 -17.14 -4.32 19.66
C SER A 838 -16.98 -4.14 21.18
N GLU A 839 -17.08 -5.21 21.96
CA GLU A 839 -17.14 -5.14 23.42
C GLU A 839 -15.96 -5.81 24.14
N TRP A 840 -15.07 -6.50 23.41
CA TRP A 840 -14.01 -7.30 24.03
C TRP A 840 -13.07 -6.45 24.90
N GLU A 841 -12.78 -5.20 24.54
CA GLU A 841 -11.87 -4.33 25.31
C GLU A 841 -12.40 -3.98 26.72
N ASN A 842 -13.68 -4.21 27.00
CA ASN A 842 -14.21 -4.05 28.36
C ASN A 842 -13.54 -5.01 29.37
N THR A 843 -12.91 -6.10 28.92
CA THR A 843 -12.17 -7.05 29.77
C THR A 843 -11.01 -6.40 30.52
N TYR A 844 -10.44 -5.30 30.02
CA TYR A 844 -9.41 -4.52 30.74
C TYR A 844 -9.96 -3.85 32.02
N LYS A 845 -11.27 -3.64 32.10
CA LYS A 845 -11.92 -2.89 33.19
C LYS A 845 -12.77 -3.78 34.09
N ARG A 846 -13.50 -4.73 33.52
CA ARG A 846 -14.50 -5.54 34.23
C ARG A 846 -14.70 -6.92 33.58
N PRO A 847 -15.26 -7.90 34.33
CA PRO A 847 -15.73 -9.14 33.74
C PRO A 847 -16.69 -8.86 32.60
N THR A 848 -16.37 -9.39 31.42
CA THR A 848 -17.14 -9.19 30.19
C THR A 848 -17.24 -10.52 29.47
N GLY A 849 -18.46 -11.00 29.22
CA GLY A 849 -18.70 -12.32 28.63
C GLY A 849 -18.18 -13.51 29.45
N GLY A 850 -17.95 -13.32 30.76
CA GLY A 850 -17.34 -14.33 31.64
C GLY A 850 -15.81 -14.31 31.67
N VAL A 851 -15.16 -13.37 30.98
CA VAL A 851 -13.69 -13.22 30.88
C VAL A 851 -13.24 -11.87 31.46
N ILE A 852 -12.04 -11.81 32.02
CA ILE A 852 -11.38 -10.56 32.44
C ILE A 852 -9.89 -10.60 32.06
N THR A 853 -9.30 -9.44 31.81
CA THR A 853 -7.85 -9.29 31.61
C THR A 853 -7.16 -9.11 32.95
N VAL A 854 -6.10 -9.90 33.19
CA VAL A 854 -5.16 -9.74 34.32
C VAL A 854 -3.73 -9.63 33.80
N ARG A 855 -2.79 -9.16 34.61
CA ARG A 855 -1.37 -9.04 34.22
C ARG A 855 -0.57 -10.24 34.68
N SER A 856 0.23 -10.80 33.79
CA SER A 856 1.25 -11.79 34.13
C SER A 856 2.32 -11.18 35.05
N GLU A 857 3.16 -12.04 35.61
CA GLU A 857 4.37 -11.65 36.33
C GLU A 857 5.36 -10.83 35.48
N MET A 858 5.28 -10.96 34.14
CA MET A 858 6.07 -10.19 33.18
C MET A 858 5.38 -8.87 32.78
N GLY A 859 4.18 -8.59 33.29
CA GLY A 859 3.39 -7.40 32.97
C GLY A 859 2.60 -7.48 31.67
N GLU A 860 2.63 -8.63 30.99
CA GLU A 860 1.82 -8.88 29.78
C GLU A 860 0.36 -9.23 30.13
N PRO A 861 -0.63 -8.72 29.38
CA PRO A 861 -2.03 -8.98 29.64
C PRO A 861 -2.42 -10.42 29.27
N ILE A 862 -3.32 -11.01 30.06
CA ILE A 862 -3.85 -12.36 29.88
C ILE A 862 -5.37 -12.36 30.04
N HIS A 863 -6.09 -12.85 29.04
CA HIS A 863 -7.51 -13.17 29.16
C HIS A 863 -7.73 -14.48 29.92
N LYS A 864 -8.51 -14.42 31.00
CA LYS A 864 -8.89 -15.58 31.82
C LYS A 864 -10.36 -15.55 32.18
N LEU A 865 -10.96 -16.73 32.41
CA LEU A 865 -12.29 -16.80 33.00
C LEU A 865 -12.31 -16.07 34.33
N ALA A 866 -13.33 -15.22 34.53
CA ALA A 866 -13.51 -14.34 35.69
C ALA A 866 -13.99 -15.10 36.93
N THR A 867 -13.28 -16.17 37.30
CA THR A 867 -13.51 -16.94 38.54
C THR A 867 -13.15 -16.11 39.77
N ARG A 868 -13.59 -16.54 40.96
CA ARG A 868 -13.26 -15.85 42.24
C ARG A 868 -11.76 -15.58 42.40
N GLY A 869 -10.92 -16.58 42.11
CA GLY A 869 -9.46 -16.43 42.21
C GLY A 869 -8.87 -15.45 41.19
N ILE A 870 -9.41 -15.40 39.97
CA ILE A 870 -8.96 -14.43 38.96
C ILE A 870 -9.45 -13.02 39.29
N MET A 871 -10.64 -12.87 39.87
CA MET A 871 -11.10 -11.57 40.37
C MET A 871 -10.23 -11.06 41.51
N PHE A 872 -9.78 -11.94 42.41
CA PHE A 872 -8.81 -11.56 43.43
C PHE A 872 -7.44 -11.22 42.84
N TRP A 873 -6.98 -11.92 41.79
CA TRP A 873 -5.79 -11.50 41.06
C TRP A 873 -5.96 -10.08 40.49
N ALA A 874 -7.05 -9.80 39.79
CA ALA A 874 -7.33 -8.47 39.23
C ALA A 874 -7.33 -7.38 40.31
N GLU A 875 -7.88 -7.68 41.49
CA GLU A 875 -7.82 -6.78 42.65
C GLU A 875 -6.37 -6.52 43.11
N MET A 876 -5.55 -7.56 43.20
CA MET A 876 -4.14 -7.46 43.58
C MET A 876 -3.31 -6.70 42.53
N ASP A 877 -3.60 -6.88 41.23
CA ASP A 877 -2.98 -6.09 40.15
C ASP A 877 -3.24 -4.60 40.37
N GLN A 878 -4.50 -4.22 40.64
CA GLN A 878 -4.92 -2.82 40.77
C GLN A 878 -4.38 -2.16 42.04
N LYS A 879 -4.37 -2.87 43.17
CA LYS A 879 -4.07 -2.30 44.50
C LYS A 879 -2.63 -2.52 44.96
N ILE A 880 -2.00 -3.64 44.62
CA ILE A 880 -0.73 -4.08 45.22
C ILE A 880 0.39 -4.10 44.18
N PHE A 881 0.19 -4.71 43.02
CA PHE A 881 1.28 -4.94 42.07
C PHE A 881 1.61 -3.72 41.19
N THR A 882 0.69 -2.75 41.09
CA THR A 882 0.95 -1.42 40.53
C THR A 882 1.85 -0.54 41.39
N LEU A 883 1.93 -0.82 42.70
CA LEU A 883 2.75 -0.04 43.62
C LEU A 883 4.25 -0.33 43.44
N ASP A 884 5.07 0.70 43.67
CA ASP A 884 6.51 0.55 43.82
C ASP A 884 6.87 -0.39 44.99
N LYS A 885 8.09 -0.95 44.95
CA LYS A 885 8.51 -1.99 45.90
C LYS A 885 8.45 -1.52 47.37
N ALA A 886 8.72 -0.25 47.64
CA ALA A 886 8.73 0.30 49.00
C ALA A 886 7.30 0.42 49.55
N LYS A 887 6.38 0.99 48.78
CA LYS A 887 4.96 1.14 49.17
C LYS A 887 4.23 -0.19 49.21
N ARG A 888 4.61 -1.14 48.36
CA ARG A 888 4.01 -2.48 48.32
C ARG A 888 4.11 -3.20 49.66
N LEU A 889 5.26 -3.17 50.32
CA LEU A 889 5.44 -3.82 51.63
C LEU A 889 4.50 -3.21 52.69
N VAL A 890 4.36 -1.88 52.68
CA VAL A 890 3.49 -1.17 53.62
C VAL A 890 2.02 -1.56 53.39
N GLU A 891 1.57 -1.56 52.14
CA GLU A 891 0.18 -1.90 51.81
C GLU A 891 -0.13 -3.38 52.05
N LEU A 892 0.84 -4.28 51.81
CA LEU A 892 0.71 -5.70 52.17
C LEU A 892 0.51 -5.90 53.66
N LYS A 893 1.30 -5.23 54.51
CA LYS A 893 1.16 -5.31 55.97
C LYS A 893 -0.19 -4.76 56.43
N LYS A 894 -0.63 -3.65 55.86
CA LYS A 894 -1.92 -3.02 56.18
C LYS A 894 -3.12 -3.91 55.84
N ASN A 895 -3.07 -4.61 54.72
CA ASN A 895 -4.18 -5.49 54.25
C ASN A 895 -3.91 -6.98 54.51
N ARG A 896 -2.98 -7.31 55.41
CA ARG A 896 -2.48 -8.68 55.60
C ARG A 896 -3.60 -9.69 55.82
N ASP A 897 -4.45 -9.46 56.81
CA ASP A 897 -5.50 -10.42 57.19
C ASP A 897 -6.56 -10.59 56.10
N TYR A 898 -6.87 -9.50 55.38
CA TYR A 898 -7.74 -9.53 54.21
C TYR A 898 -7.14 -10.39 53.08
N ILE A 899 -5.87 -10.17 52.76
CA ILE A 899 -5.16 -10.93 51.72
C ILE A 899 -5.10 -12.42 52.09
N ILE A 900 -4.74 -12.75 53.33
CA ILE A 900 -4.69 -14.14 53.82
C ILE A 900 -6.06 -14.81 53.68
N LYS A 901 -7.13 -14.12 54.09
CA LYS A 901 -8.50 -14.61 53.95
C LYS A 901 -8.85 -14.89 52.48
N LYS A 902 -8.59 -13.93 51.58
CA LYS A 902 -8.89 -14.08 50.14
C LYS A 902 -8.05 -15.17 49.47
N LEU A 903 -6.78 -15.34 49.87
CA LEU A 903 -5.94 -16.44 49.39
C LEU A 903 -6.53 -17.80 49.77
N ASN A 904 -7.01 -17.96 51.00
CA ASN A 904 -7.60 -19.20 51.48
C ASN A 904 -8.99 -19.47 50.88
N ASP A 905 -9.84 -18.45 50.77
CA ASP A 905 -11.23 -18.61 50.35
C ASP A 905 -11.37 -18.75 48.83
N ASP A 906 -10.61 -17.96 48.05
CA ASP A 906 -10.88 -17.72 46.63
C ASP A 906 -9.74 -18.14 45.69
N PHE A 907 -8.50 -18.24 46.15
CA PHE A 907 -7.33 -18.37 45.27
C PHE A 907 -6.80 -19.80 45.16
N GLN A 908 -6.19 -20.12 44.01
CA GLN A 908 -5.61 -21.45 43.75
C GLN A 908 -4.38 -21.78 44.60
N LYS A 909 -3.75 -20.76 45.22
CA LYS A 909 -2.60 -20.91 46.13
C LYS A 909 -3.02 -20.37 47.50
N PRO A 910 -3.40 -21.22 48.47
CA PRO A 910 -3.83 -20.76 49.78
C PRO A 910 -2.66 -20.19 50.58
N TRP A 911 -2.98 -19.47 51.66
CA TRP A 911 -1.97 -19.13 52.66
C TRP A 911 -1.44 -20.42 53.30
N PHE A 912 -0.12 -20.52 53.41
CA PHE A 912 0.51 -21.73 53.93
C PHE A 912 0.20 -21.90 55.41
N GLY A 913 0.40 -20.84 56.20
CA GLY A 913 0.39 -20.92 57.66
C GLY A 913 -0.96 -21.28 58.26
N ARG A 914 -1.06 -22.47 58.86
CA ARG A 914 -2.30 -22.98 59.46
C ARG A 914 -2.01 -23.83 60.68
N ASN A 915 -2.49 -23.41 61.85
CA ASN A 915 -2.29 -24.17 63.09
C ASN A 915 -3.24 -25.38 63.15
N SER A 916 -3.04 -26.22 64.17
CA SER A 916 -3.85 -27.42 64.43
C SER A 916 -5.32 -27.14 64.75
N ALA A 917 -5.66 -25.93 65.19
CA ALA A 917 -7.04 -25.46 65.34
C ALA A 917 -7.70 -25.07 64.00
N GLY A 918 -6.92 -25.01 62.92
CA GLY A 918 -7.38 -24.68 61.58
C GLY A 918 -7.35 -23.18 61.26
N GLU A 919 -6.81 -22.35 62.15
CA GLU A 919 -6.71 -20.89 62.04
C GLU A 919 -5.50 -20.48 61.18
N SER A 920 -5.59 -19.32 60.53
CA SER A 920 -4.47 -18.78 59.74
C SER A 920 -3.46 -18.09 60.66
N VAL A 921 -2.21 -18.57 60.66
CA VAL A 921 -1.09 -18.06 61.47
C VAL A 921 0.13 -17.79 60.59
N ASP A 922 1.16 -17.11 61.09
CA ASP A 922 2.43 -16.98 60.37
C ASP A 922 3.22 -18.29 60.41
N LEU A 923 4.19 -18.44 59.48
CA LEU A 923 5.02 -19.65 59.42
C LEU A 923 5.82 -19.83 60.72
N GLU A 924 6.29 -18.72 61.28
CA GLU A 924 7.07 -18.65 62.51
C GLU A 924 6.27 -19.08 63.76
N ASP A 925 4.93 -19.06 63.67
CA ASP A 925 4.02 -19.46 64.76
C ASP A 925 3.57 -20.93 64.64
N MET A 926 3.99 -21.65 63.59
CA MET A 926 3.68 -23.07 63.41
C MET A 926 4.71 -23.97 64.08
N THR A 927 4.23 -25.05 64.70
CA THR A 927 5.09 -26.16 65.10
C THR A 927 5.59 -26.95 63.88
N TYR A 928 6.75 -27.60 63.99
CA TYR A 928 7.25 -28.51 62.94
C TYR A 928 6.20 -29.56 62.51
N GLY A 929 5.45 -30.11 63.47
CA GLY A 929 4.39 -31.08 63.19
C GLY A 929 3.23 -30.48 62.38
N GLU A 930 2.88 -29.21 62.60
CA GLU A 930 1.88 -28.50 61.78
C GLU A 930 2.38 -28.24 60.37
N VAL A 931 3.65 -27.83 60.22
CA VAL A 931 4.26 -27.59 58.89
C VAL A 931 4.26 -28.87 58.05
N VAL A 932 4.72 -30.00 58.61
CA VAL A 932 4.72 -31.29 57.89
C VAL A 932 3.30 -31.71 57.48
N ARG A 933 2.32 -31.59 58.37
CA ARG A 933 0.92 -31.93 58.04
C ARG A 933 0.38 -31.05 56.93
N ARG A 934 0.68 -29.75 56.96
CA ARG A 934 0.24 -28.78 55.96
C ARG A 934 0.89 -29.01 54.59
N LEU A 935 2.17 -29.40 54.56
CA LEU A 935 2.86 -29.82 53.33
C LEU A 935 2.15 -31.01 52.69
N VAL A 936 1.86 -32.05 53.48
CA VAL A 936 1.12 -33.23 53.00
C VAL A 936 -0.29 -32.83 52.53
N GLU A 937 -1.02 -32.01 53.31
CA GLU A 937 -2.38 -31.54 52.98
C GLU A 937 -2.44 -30.86 51.61
N LEU A 938 -1.49 -29.97 51.31
CA LEU A 938 -1.50 -29.17 50.08
C LEU A 938 -0.84 -29.85 48.88
N GLN A 939 0.01 -30.86 49.10
CA GLN A 939 0.84 -31.46 48.05
C GLN A 939 0.51 -32.92 47.73
N TYR A 940 -0.27 -33.60 48.58
CA TYR A 940 -0.72 -34.98 48.39
C TYR A 940 -2.23 -35.07 48.13
N VAL A 941 -2.59 -35.64 46.97
CA VAL A 941 -3.98 -35.78 46.53
C VAL A 941 -4.56 -37.08 47.08
N LYS A 942 -5.18 -37.00 48.27
CA LYS A 942 -5.68 -38.16 49.03
C LYS A 942 -6.54 -39.13 48.22
N HIS A 943 -7.53 -38.62 47.48
CA HIS A 943 -8.46 -39.47 46.72
C HIS A 943 -7.85 -40.14 45.47
N GLN A 944 -6.64 -39.73 45.07
CA GLN A 944 -5.87 -40.35 43.98
C GLN A 944 -4.63 -41.08 44.52
N SER A 945 -4.44 -41.09 45.84
CA SER A 945 -3.30 -41.68 46.53
C SER A 945 -1.93 -41.31 45.94
N ARG A 946 -1.75 -40.07 45.46
CA ARG A 946 -0.53 -39.61 44.81
C ARG A 946 -0.11 -38.22 45.24
N TRP A 947 1.18 -37.91 45.10
CA TRP A 947 1.68 -36.55 45.17
C TRP A 947 1.32 -35.77 43.90
N ILE A 948 1.15 -34.45 44.01
CA ILE A 948 0.93 -33.58 42.85
C ILE A 948 2.13 -33.68 41.89
N ASP A 949 3.34 -33.62 42.46
CA ASP A 949 4.61 -33.77 41.74
C ASP A 949 5.66 -34.46 42.65
N ILE A 950 6.61 -35.18 42.04
CA ILE A 950 7.67 -35.89 42.77
C ILE A 950 8.63 -34.94 43.52
N SER A 951 8.84 -33.74 42.99
CA SER A 951 9.66 -32.71 43.63
C SER A 951 9.03 -32.23 44.94
N LEU A 952 7.70 -32.13 45.01
CA LEU A 952 6.96 -31.73 46.21
C LEU A 952 7.00 -32.82 47.29
N ARG A 953 6.94 -34.10 46.89
CA ARG A 953 7.22 -35.22 47.80
C ARG A 953 8.62 -35.10 48.40
N ASN A 954 9.62 -34.88 47.55
CA ASN A 954 11.01 -34.76 47.99
C ASN A 954 11.18 -33.55 48.91
N PHE A 955 10.61 -32.39 48.57
CA PHE A 955 10.61 -31.19 49.42
C PHE A 955 10.02 -31.47 50.80
N THR A 956 8.90 -32.19 50.87
CA THR A 956 8.32 -32.59 52.16
C THR A 956 9.24 -33.55 52.93
N GLY A 957 9.86 -34.51 52.24
CA GLY A 957 10.84 -35.43 52.83
C GLY A 957 12.10 -34.73 53.34
N ASP A 958 12.58 -33.72 52.61
CA ASP A 958 13.72 -32.90 52.99
C ASP A 958 13.40 -32.07 54.23
N PHE A 959 12.21 -31.47 54.30
CA PHE A 959 11.76 -30.76 55.50
C PHE A 959 11.66 -31.68 56.73
N ILE A 960 11.19 -32.92 56.57
CA ILE A 960 11.15 -33.92 57.66
C ILE A 960 12.56 -34.26 58.18
N ARG A 961 13.59 -34.12 57.34
CA ARG A 961 14.99 -34.40 57.69
C ARG A 961 15.73 -33.19 58.27
N VAL A 962 15.10 -32.02 58.32
CA VAL A 962 15.68 -30.84 59.00
C VAL A 962 15.79 -31.16 60.50
N PRO A 963 17.00 -31.05 61.11
CA PRO A 963 17.22 -31.41 62.50
C PRO A 963 16.47 -30.52 63.50
#